data_AF-A0A1I8CJW9-F1
#
_entry.id   AF-A0A1I8CJW9-F1
#
_cell.length_a   1.000
_cell.length_b   1.000
_cell.length_c   1.000
_cell.angle_alpha   90.00
_cell.angle_beta   90.00
_cell.angle_gamma   90.00
#
_symmetry.space_group_name_H-M   'P 1'
#
loop_
_entity.id
_entity.type
_entity.pdbx_description
1 polymer ?
#
loop_
_entity_poly.entity_id
_entity_poly.type
_entity_poly.pdbx_seq_one_letter_code
_entity_poly.pdbx_strand_id
1 'polypeptide(L)'
;MDMEKIIEQLSSGIVDVPRIKDILLGKATYIQSPETLFKRTFLAHKQLKADLPLGEIVCFWKLVEYLFNQVSDSGTKQCLQHLFLDEMKTLPGQKYTPYTLGSIYPEYQQSVSRIINKLLKPDPIDDVFDIESIAAIAHQLSFLSLISPNNVIRSLVTKMYNNPSVSKQIVLLLKILEPVTSFRYSEFEEPPNLRTNPHFSLIMYQLKRFNNSASRDKMSLNVTSSDGSLSFTNMIRRLCCDYFVGTTSKDRVEALMDVNEVIEVILIPMTYSYQTLGTAMNVLLELCKAEREGLVKIKLRQTTIEFNGYKETSIENILVLLIHHLPALITSGTTESIWTMIRLLRAISQMATEENFTFSLPIINHQFTKLKRMDWKTCYVVTKIFREHWGVDRLIIPKGVYVSLSEECLPKFKYLQTDRPEDKTTSLIDAYFGLAALCVDEALEFLKSNNFKIGNDSNLLMAALARGLINVFEMSRSLPKNKIPELLITFARKFNVLCLPSKGNLNYLCLANADMTKDRRDPGEFAFVASVYFHAFQLADPNLVTPTPEPAPIKKGFRSLFLHFVCEQVEIVEKRLGEHFNVDALPPPMLTYLQMILSEADIYMCQFNLLLDMSVEKDDHVFKNAAKKFFDFWEKLAGLKGKFVQDYVLV
;
A
#
# COMPACT_ATOMS: atom_id res chain seq x y z
N MET A 1 -11.07 -48.11 38.12
CA MET A 1 -10.31 -48.94 37.17
C MET A 1 -8.96 -48.25 37.00
N ASP A 2 -7.86 -48.86 37.45
CA ASP A 2 -6.63 -48.11 37.75
C ASP A 2 -5.83 -47.77 36.50
N MET A 3 -5.89 -46.50 36.11
CA MET A 3 -5.04 -45.90 35.07
C MET A 3 -3.54 -46.14 35.33
N GLU A 4 -3.14 -46.26 36.61
CA GLU A 4 -1.76 -46.58 37.00
C GLU A 4 -1.30 -47.96 36.51
N LYS A 5 -2.16 -48.98 36.55
CA LYS A 5 -1.80 -50.34 36.08
C LYS A 5 -1.53 -50.38 34.59
N ILE A 6 -2.26 -49.57 33.81
CA ILE A 6 -2.04 -49.44 32.36
C ILE A 6 -0.70 -48.75 32.09
N ILE A 7 -0.35 -47.73 32.87
CA ILE A 7 0.93 -47.03 32.74
C ILE A 7 2.11 -47.90 33.16
N GLU A 8 1.95 -48.74 34.18
CA GLU A 8 2.96 -49.76 34.54
C GLU A 8 3.19 -50.78 33.41
N GLN A 9 2.11 -51.23 32.76
CA GLN A 9 2.20 -52.11 31.58
C GLN A 9 2.87 -51.41 30.39
N LEU A 10 2.56 -50.13 30.15
CA LEU A 10 3.25 -49.34 29.13
C LEU A 10 4.74 -49.18 29.43
N SER A 11 5.10 -49.02 30.71
CA SER A 11 6.49 -48.91 31.17
C SER A 11 7.28 -50.22 31.00
N SER A 12 6.61 -51.35 30.82
CA SER A 12 7.20 -52.64 30.43
C SER A 12 7.08 -52.94 28.91
N GLY A 13 6.65 -51.96 28.12
CA GLY A 13 6.57 -52.06 26.65
C GLY A 13 5.32 -52.77 26.11
N ILE A 14 4.27 -52.95 26.93
CA ILE A 14 3.03 -53.65 26.56
C ILE A 14 1.90 -52.63 26.35
N VAL A 15 1.24 -52.66 25.17
CA VAL A 15 0.11 -51.78 24.84
C VAL A 15 -1.21 -52.56 24.87
N ASP A 16 -2.02 -52.35 25.91
CA ASP A 16 -3.36 -52.97 26.04
C ASP A 16 -4.43 -52.15 25.30
N VAL A 17 -4.59 -52.40 24.00
CA VAL A 17 -5.53 -51.65 23.13
C VAL A 17 -6.98 -51.67 23.63
N PRO A 18 -7.58 -52.82 23.99
CA PRO A 18 -8.96 -52.86 24.52
C PRO A 18 -9.15 -51.93 25.74
N ARG A 19 -8.23 -51.98 26.71
CA ARG A 19 -8.33 -51.16 27.92
C ARG A 19 -8.14 -49.67 27.64
N ILE A 20 -7.20 -49.31 26.76
CA ILE A 20 -7.00 -47.93 26.34
C ILE A 20 -8.27 -47.40 25.64
N LYS A 21 -8.90 -48.20 24.76
CA LYS A 21 -10.16 -47.82 24.11
C LYS A 21 -11.28 -47.57 25.12
N ASP A 22 -11.42 -48.41 26.14
CA ASP A 22 -12.44 -48.21 27.18
C ASP A 22 -12.22 -46.91 27.98
N ILE A 23 -10.96 -46.53 28.24
CA ILE A 23 -10.62 -45.22 28.83
C ILE A 23 -11.04 -44.08 27.90
N LEU A 24 -10.66 -44.15 26.63
CA LEU A 24 -10.97 -43.10 25.65
C LEU A 24 -12.47 -42.92 25.42
N LEU A 25 -13.26 -43.99 25.62
CA LEU A 25 -14.73 -43.98 25.57
C LEU A 25 -15.39 -43.50 26.88
N GLY A 26 -14.61 -43.07 27.88
CA GLY A 26 -15.13 -42.54 29.14
C GLY A 26 -15.70 -43.61 30.08
N LYS A 27 -15.41 -44.90 29.85
CA LYS A 27 -15.89 -46.00 30.72
C LYS A 27 -15.06 -46.16 32.01
N ALA A 28 -14.03 -45.32 32.21
CA ALA A 28 -13.17 -45.32 33.39
C ALA A 28 -13.10 -43.93 34.02
N THR A 29 -13.28 -43.87 35.35
CA THR A 29 -13.50 -42.67 36.16
C THR A 29 -12.26 -42.15 36.89
N TYR A 30 -12.30 -40.83 37.13
CA TYR A 30 -11.49 -39.93 37.96
C TYR A 30 -9.95 -40.04 37.88
N ILE A 31 -9.34 -38.99 37.32
CA ILE A 31 -7.90 -38.83 37.19
C ILE A 31 -7.43 -37.85 38.26
N GLN A 32 -6.73 -38.32 39.29
CA GLN A 32 -6.25 -37.45 40.39
C GLN A 32 -5.09 -36.54 39.99
N SER A 33 -4.19 -36.99 39.11
CA SER A 33 -3.02 -36.20 38.69
C SER A 33 -2.69 -36.45 37.20
N PRO A 34 -3.43 -35.83 36.27
CA PRO A 34 -3.27 -36.05 34.83
C PRO A 34 -1.87 -35.69 34.33
N GLU A 35 -1.24 -34.68 34.93
CA GLU A 35 0.13 -34.25 34.63
C GLU A 35 1.19 -35.33 34.93
N THR A 36 1.07 -36.02 36.07
CA THR A 36 2.01 -37.08 36.49
C THR A 36 1.85 -38.30 35.61
N LEU A 37 0.59 -38.67 35.34
CA LEU A 37 0.26 -39.77 34.45
C LEU A 37 0.71 -39.47 33.02
N PHE A 38 0.55 -38.24 32.54
CA PHE A 38 1.08 -37.81 31.24
C PHE A 38 2.60 -38.00 31.19
N LYS A 39 3.36 -37.49 32.17
CA LYS A 39 4.84 -37.60 32.17
C LYS A 39 5.29 -39.07 32.14
N ARG A 40 4.70 -39.91 32.99
CA ARG A 40 5.00 -41.35 33.04
C ARG A 40 4.64 -42.05 31.73
N THR A 41 3.44 -41.79 31.20
CA THR A 41 2.97 -42.40 29.94
C THR A 41 3.83 -41.94 28.78
N PHE A 42 4.15 -40.65 28.69
CA PHE A 42 5.00 -40.10 27.64
C PHE A 42 6.38 -40.73 27.69
N LEU A 43 7.06 -40.77 28.84
CA LEU A 43 8.40 -41.37 28.96
C LEU A 43 8.42 -42.89 28.68
N ALA A 44 7.30 -43.58 28.85
CA ALA A 44 7.18 -45.01 28.50
C ALA A 44 7.37 -45.29 27.01
N HIS A 45 7.27 -44.27 26.12
CA HIS A 45 7.55 -44.45 24.69
C HIS A 45 8.96 -45.02 24.44
N LYS A 46 9.93 -44.73 25.32
CA LYS A 46 11.31 -45.23 25.24
C LYS A 46 11.42 -46.75 25.43
N GLN A 47 10.42 -47.38 26.05
CA GLN A 47 10.38 -48.81 26.33
C GLN A 47 9.50 -49.59 25.34
N LEU A 48 8.89 -48.90 24.36
CA LEU A 48 8.08 -49.53 23.33
C LEU A 48 8.96 -50.33 22.36
N LYS A 49 8.51 -51.53 21.99
CA LYS A 49 9.27 -52.42 21.09
C LYS A 49 9.30 -51.87 19.66
N ALA A 50 10.43 -52.12 18.99
CA ALA A 50 10.71 -51.60 17.64
C ALA A 50 9.81 -52.17 16.52
N ASP A 51 8.95 -53.15 16.82
CA ASP A 51 8.08 -53.89 15.91
C ASP A 51 6.57 -53.82 16.24
N LEU A 52 6.14 -52.91 17.13
CA LEU A 52 4.73 -52.77 17.51
C LEU A 52 3.80 -52.51 16.30
N PRO A 53 2.60 -53.13 16.26
CA PRO A 53 1.59 -52.84 15.25
C PRO A 53 1.14 -51.38 15.28
N LEU A 54 0.84 -50.82 14.10
CA LEU A 54 0.41 -49.43 13.93
C LEU A 54 -0.74 -49.01 14.85
N GLY A 55 -1.75 -49.89 15.00
CA GLY A 55 -2.92 -49.63 15.84
C GLY A 55 -2.58 -49.46 17.32
N GLU A 56 -1.54 -50.17 17.81
CA GLU A 56 -1.05 -50.05 19.19
C GLU A 56 -0.33 -48.72 19.40
N ILE A 57 0.51 -48.32 18.44
CA ILE A 57 1.19 -47.02 18.44
C ILE A 57 0.16 -45.87 18.47
N VAL A 58 -0.87 -45.96 17.63
CA VAL A 58 -1.96 -44.95 17.60
C VAL A 58 -2.71 -44.90 18.93
N CYS A 59 -3.04 -46.05 19.52
CA CYS A 59 -3.72 -46.10 20.82
C CYS A 59 -2.86 -45.49 21.94
N PHE A 60 -1.56 -45.77 21.95
CA PHE A 60 -0.63 -45.17 22.90
C PHE A 60 -0.65 -43.63 22.81
N TRP A 61 -0.47 -43.07 21.61
CA TRP A 61 -0.47 -41.61 21.45
C TRP A 61 -1.84 -40.97 21.71
N LYS A 62 -2.94 -41.69 21.45
CA LYS A 62 -4.29 -41.26 21.84
C LYS A 62 -4.48 -41.19 23.36
N LEU A 63 -3.86 -42.11 24.11
CA LEU A 63 -3.85 -42.04 25.57
C LEU A 63 -3.02 -40.85 26.06
N VAL A 64 -1.85 -40.61 25.46
CA VAL A 64 -1.02 -39.42 25.76
C VAL A 64 -1.79 -38.13 25.45
N GLU A 65 -2.48 -38.05 24.31
CA GLU A 65 -3.37 -36.95 23.92
C GLU A 65 -4.46 -36.72 24.98
N TYR A 66 -5.12 -37.80 25.39
CA TYR A 66 -6.19 -37.76 26.37
C TYR A 66 -5.68 -37.22 27.71
N LEU A 67 -4.59 -37.78 28.25
CA LEU A 67 -3.99 -37.32 29.51
C LEU A 67 -3.54 -35.86 29.45
N PHE A 68 -2.94 -35.45 28.33
CA PHE A 68 -2.57 -34.05 28.09
C PHE A 68 -3.80 -33.15 28.14
N ASN A 69 -4.89 -33.53 27.47
CA ASN A 69 -6.10 -32.74 27.41
C ASN A 69 -6.82 -32.62 28.76
N GLN A 70 -6.64 -33.57 29.68
CA GLN A 70 -7.22 -33.54 31.04
C GLN A 70 -6.53 -32.56 31.99
N VAL A 71 -5.36 -32.01 31.64
CA VAL A 71 -4.67 -31.00 32.46
C VAL A 71 -5.37 -29.66 32.32
N SER A 72 -6.13 -29.20 33.32
CA SER A 72 -6.86 -27.92 33.24
C SER A 72 -5.95 -26.70 33.33
N ASP A 73 -4.86 -26.78 34.10
CA ASP A 73 -3.95 -25.65 34.31
C ASP A 73 -3.09 -25.36 33.07
N SER A 74 -3.08 -24.09 32.66
CA SER A 74 -2.39 -23.62 31.45
C SER A 74 -0.87 -23.60 31.59
N GLY A 75 -0.34 -23.23 32.77
CA GLY A 75 1.10 -23.20 33.04
C GLY A 75 1.70 -24.60 33.08
N THR A 76 1.03 -25.55 33.74
CA THR A 76 1.40 -26.97 33.73
C THR A 76 1.38 -27.52 32.31
N LYS A 77 0.36 -27.19 31.50
CA LYS A 77 0.32 -27.61 30.08
C LYS A 77 1.51 -27.11 29.27
N GLN A 78 1.89 -25.85 29.43
CA GLN A 78 3.09 -25.31 28.77
C GLN A 78 4.35 -26.06 29.21
N CYS A 79 4.50 -26.38 30.51
CA CYS A 79 5.61 -27.18 31.00
C CYS A 79 5.66 -28.57 30.36
N LEU A 80 4.49 -29.22 30.20
CA LEU A 80 4.38 -30.52 29.53
C LEU A 80 4.68 -30.43 28.03
N GLN A 81 4.31 -29.34 27.36
CA GLN A 81 4.68 -29.07 25.97
C GLN A 81 6.20 -28.93 25.82
N HIS A 82 6.86 -28.18 26.72
CA HIS A 82 8.32 -28.05 26.72
C HIS A 82 9.01 -29.40 26.91
N LEU A 83 8.57 -30.18 27.91
CA LEU A 83 9.09 -31.53 28.12
C LEU A 83 8.94 -32.40 26.87
N PHE A 84 7.75 -32.37 26.24
CA PHE A 84 7.50 -33.11 25.02
C PHE A 84 8.48 -32.69 23.92
N LEU A 85 8.56 -31.39 23.64
CA LEU A 85 9.38 -30.82 22.59
C LEU A 85 10.88 -31.10 22.81
N ASP A 86 11.38 -30.96 24.04
CA ASP A 86 12.80 -31.20 24.36
C ASP A 86 13.17 -32.67 24.23
N GLU A 87 12.32 -33.59 24.71
CA GLU A 87 12.51 -35.02 24.50
C GLU A 87 12.49 -35.37 23.00
N MET A 88 11.59 -34.75 22.26
CA MET A 88 11.46 -34.96 20.83
C MET A 88 12.66 -34.48 20.00
N LYS A 89 13.42 -33.46 20.45
CA LYS A 89 14.70 -33.05 19.80
C LYS A 89 15.74 -34.16 19.80
N THR A 90 15.67 -35.08 20.76
CA THR A 90 16.66 -36.16 20.93
C THR A 90 16.32 -37.43 20.14
N LEU A 91 15.12 -37.48 19.53
CA LEU A 91 14.58 -38.66 18.87
C LEU A 91 14.26 -38.54 17.35
N PRO A 92 14.77 -37.55 16.58
CA PRO A 92 14.41 -37.43 15.17
C PRO A 92 14.71 -38.72 14.37
N GLY A 93 13.73 -39.17 13.57
CA GLY A 93 13.89 -40.32 12.66
C GLY A 93 13.54 -41.71 13.21
N GLN A 94 13.08 -41.82 14.47
CA GLN A 94 12.62 -43.13 15.00
C GLN A 94 11.17 -43.45 14.58
N LYS A 95 10.91 -44.73 14.28
CA LYS A 95 9.63 -45.27 13.76
C LYS A 95 8.40 -45.01 14.66
N TYR A 96 8.61 -44.67 15.93
CA TYR A 96 7.58 -44.51 16.96
C TYR A 96 7.36 -43.05 17.40
N THR A 97 7.90 -42.09 16.64
CA THR A 97 7.81 -40.68 17.01
C THR A 97 6.54 -40.02 16.48
N PRO A 98 5.94 -39.08 17.23
CA PRO A 98 4.79 -38.26 16.80
C PRO A 98 4.96 -37.67 15.39
N TYR A 99 6.18 -37.31 15.01
CA TYR A 99 6.49 -36.68 13.73
C TYR A 99 6.38 -37.64 12.53
N THR A 100 6.66 -38.94 12.71
CA THR A 100 6.38 -39.96 11.69
C THR A 100 4.91 -40.38 11.66
N LEU A 101 4.11 -39.96 12.66
CA LEU A 101 2.70 -40.32 12.83
C LEU A 101 1.70 -39.35 12.22
N GLY A 102 2.15 -38.22 11.65
CA GLY A 102 1.28 -37.28 10.92
C GLY A 102 0.58 -37.92 9.70
N SER A 103 1.17 -38.97 9.12
CA SER A 103 0.58 -39.81 8.06
C SER A 103 -0.38 -40.88 8.57
N ILE A 104 -0.45 -41.08 9.89
CA ILE A 104 -1.05 -42.23 10.55
C ILE A 104 -2.23 -41.84 11.44
N TYR A 105 -2.31 -40.59 11.96
CA TYR A 105 -3.54 -40.08 12.57
C TYR A 105 -4.61 -39.96 11.47
N PRO A 106 -5.65 -40.83 11.45
CA PRO A 106 -6.73 -40.70 10.49
C PRO A 106 -7.36 -39.33 10.68
N GLU A 107 -7.66 -38.63 9.59
CA GLU A 107 -8.37 -37.35 9.66
C GLU A 107 -7.60 -36.23 10.39
N TYR A 108 -6.27 -36.33 10.60
CA TYR A 108 -5.48 -35.27 11.25
C TYR A 108 -5.74 -33.90 10.62
N GLN A 109 -5.60 -33.82 9.29
CA GLN A 109 -5.79 -32.58 8.54
C GLN A 109 -7.24 -32.09 8.59
N GLN A 110 -8.22 -33.00 8.60
CA GLN A 110 -9.62 -32.66 8.75
C GLN A 110 -9.92 -32.15 10.18
N SER A 111 -9.30 -32.72 11.19
CA SER A 111 -9.43 -32.31 12.59
C SER A 111 -8.84 -30.92 12.81
N VAL A 112 -7.62 -30.67 12.34
CA VAL A 112 -6.99 -29.34 12.36
C VAL A 112 -7.87 -28.32 11.62
N SER A 113 -8.34 -28.67 10.41
CA SER A 113 -9.20 -27.78 9.61
C SER A 113 -10.53 -27.48 10.30
N ARG A 114 -11.18 -28.50 10.88
CA ARG A 114 -12.45 -28.35 11.62
C ARG A 114 -12.27 -27.45 12.83
N ILE A 115 -11.17 -27.57 13.56
CA ILE A 115 -10.88 -26.74 14.74
C ILE A 115 -10.58 -25.30 14.32
N ILE A 116 -9.71 -25.09 13.31
CA ILE A 116 -9.36 -23.75 12.80
C ILE A 116 -10.59 -23.06 12.19
N ASN A 117 -11.49 -23.79 11.54
CA ASN A 117 -12.74 -23.24 10.99
C ASN A 117 -13.77 -22.84 12.07
N LYS A 118 -13.51 -23.09 13.35
CA LYS A 118 -14.32 -22.45 14.42
C LYS A 118 -14.06 -20.94 14.50
N LEU A 119 -12.93 -20.46 13.96
CA LEU A 119 -12.57 -19.04 13.82
C LEU A 119 -13.32 -18.38 12.66
N LEU A 120 -14.64 -18.50 12.57
CA LEU A 120 -15.45 -18.00 11.43
C LEU A 120 -16.49 -16.94 11.81
N LYS A 121 -16.66 -16.61 13.09
CA LYS A 121 -17.57 -15.54 13.52
C LYS A 121 -16.81 -14.22 13.67
N PRO A 122 -16.98 -13.24 12.78
CA PRO A 122 -16.86 -11.84 13.18
C PRO A 122 -18.12 -11.48 13.97
N ASP A 123 -17.97 -10.89 15.15
CA ASP A 123 -19.01 -9.97 15.62
C ASP A 123 -18.82 -8.66 14.85
N PRO A 124 -19.86 -8.09 14.21
CA PRO A 124 -19.67 -7.02 13.23
C PRO A 124 -19.43 -5.63 13.84
N ILE A 125 -19.45 -5.48 15.16
CA ILE A 125 -19.66 -4.15 15.77
C ILE A 125 -18.60 -3.76 16.81
N ASP A 126 -17.87 -4.69 17.43
CA ASP A 126 -16.83 -4.34 18.39
C ASP A 126 -15.59 -5.24 18.27
N ASP A 127 -14.41 -4.62 18.36
CA ASP A 127 -13.07 -5.24 18.43
C ASP A 127 -12.86 -6.02 19.76
N VAL A 128 -13.93 -6.52 20.37
CA VAL A 128 -13.95 -7.27 21.64
C VAL A 128 -13.96 -8.77 21.32
N PHE A 129 -12.98 -9.50 21.86
CA PHE A 129 -12.80 -10.92 21.59
C PHE A 129 -13.18 -11.77 22.81
N ASP A 130 -13.89 -12.87 22.56
CA ASP A 130 -14.06 -13.95 23.55
C ASP A 130 -12.76 -14.74 23.69
N ILE A 131 -11.92 -14.32 24.65
CA ILE A 131 -10.65 -14.97 24.98
C ILE A 131 -10.87 -16.43 25.40
N GLU A 132 -12.00 -16.77 26.03
CA GLU A 132 -12.29 -18.14 26.47
C GLU A 132 -12.51 -19.07 25.26
N SER A 133 -13.24 -18.60 24.25
CA SER A 133 -13.39 -19.33 22.99
C SER A 133 -12.05 -19.54 22.28
N ILE A 134 -11.17 -18.52 22.26
CA ILE A 134 -9.84 -18.64 21.66
C ILE A 134 -8.98 -19.64 22.46
N ALA A 135 -9.01 -19.58 23.79
CA ALA A 135 -8.30 -20.50 24.66
C ALA A 135 -8.78 -21.95 24.48
N ALA A 136 -10.10 -22.17 24.33
CA ALA A 136 -10.67 -23.48 24.06
C ALA A 136 -10.22 -24.06 22.71
N ILE A 137 -10.10 -23.21 21.68
CA ILE A 137 -9.53 -23.60 20.37
C ILE A 137 -8.03 -23.91 20.52
N ALA A 138 -7.28 -23.06 21.23
CA ALA A 138 -5.85 -23.26 21.49
C ALA A 138 -5.57 -24.57 22.22
N HIS A 139 -6.40 -24.89 23.21
CA HIS A 139 -6.34 -26.15 23.93
C HIS A 139 -6.52 -27.36 23.01
N GLN A 140 -7.49 -27.32 22.09
CA GLN A 140 -7.72 -28.40 21.13
C GLN A 140 -6.57 -28.53 20.12
N LEU A 141 -5.96 -27.40 19.73
CA LEU A 141 -4.80 -27.40 18.83
C LEU A 141 -3.49 -27.77 19.52
N SER A 142 -3.38 -27.59 20.83
CA SER A 142 -2.14 -27.76 21.60
C SER A 142 -1.48 -29.12 21.36
N PHE A 143 -2.19 -30.23 21.55
CA PHE A 143 -1.61 -31.55 21.32
C PHE A 143 -1.37 -31.84 19.83
N LEU A 144 -2.30 -31.46 18.95
CA LEU A 144 -2.14 -31.62 17.51
C LEU A 144 -0.91 -30.87 16.98
N SER A 145 -0.61 -29.71 17.55
CA SER A 145 0.54 -28.88 17.23
C SER A 145 1.86 -29.49 17.74
N LEU A 146 1.84 -30.35 18.76
CA LEU A 146 3.01 -31.14 19.15
C LEU A 146 3.29 -32.29 18.17
N ILE A 147 2.25 -32.90 17.60
CA ILE A 147 2.38 -34.00 16.61
C ILE A 147 2.93 -33.48 15.27
N SER A 148 2.36 -32.39 14.74
CA SER A 148 2.82 -31.78 13.51
C SER A 148 2.78 -30.25 13.59
N PRO A 149 3.79 -29.62 14.24
CA PRO A 149 3.89 -28.17 14.36
C PRO A 149 3.73 -27.46 13.02
N ASN A 150 4.44 -27.96 12.01
CA ASN A 150 4.44 -27.39 10.66
C ASN A 150 3.05 -27.34 10.03
N ASN A 151 2.25 -28.40 10.16
CA ASN A 151 0.92 -28.44 9.54
C ASN A 151 -0.08 -27.51 10.24
N VAL A 152 -0.05 -27.43 11.57
CA VAL A 152 -0.90 -26.51 12.33
C VAL A 152 -0.52 -25.06 12.03
N ILE A 153 0.77 -24.71 12.17
CA ILE A 153 1.23 -23.34 11.94
C ILE A 153 1.00 -22.93 10.48
N ARG A 154 1.31 -23.79 9.51
CA ARG A 154 1.00 -23.52 8.09
C ARG A 154 -0.49 -23.29 7.88
N SER A 155 -1.37 -24.09 8.49
CA SER A 155 -2.83 -23.93 8.34
C SER A 155 -3.33 -22.62 8.96
N LEU A 156 -2.76 -22.20 10.09
CA LEU A 156 -3.07 -20.92 10.74
C LEU A 156 -2.61 -19.73 9.90
N VAL A 157 -1.35 -19.73 9.42
CA VAL A 157 -0.82 -18.68 8.54
C VAL A 157 -1.62 -18.62 7.22
N THR A 158 -1.98 -19.78 6.66
CA THR A 158 -2.85 -19.84 5.46
C THR A 158 -4.23 -19.25 5.73
N LYS A 159 -4.83 -19.54 6.90
CA LYS A 159 -6.14 -19.00 7.29
C LYS A 159 -6.08 -17.48 7.46
N MET A 160 -5.01 -16.97 8.05
CA MET A 160 -4.75 -15.55 8.22
C MET A 160 -4.62 -14.83 6.87
N TYR A 161 -3.85 -15.41 5.94
CA TYR A 161 -3.72 -14.91 4.58
C TYR A 161 -5.07 -14.90 3.83
N ASN A 162 -5.83 -16.00 3.89
CA ASN A 162 -7.10 -16.11 3.17
C ASN A 162 -8.25 -15.32 3.80
N ASN A 163 -8.17 -14.99 5.09
CA ASN A 163 -9.21 -14.27 5.79
C ASN A 163 -8.62 -13.22 6.76
N PRO A 164 -8.34 -12.00 6.26
CA PRO A 164 -7.77 -10.93 7.08
C PRO A 164 -8.60 -10.58 8.33
N SER A 165 -9.92 -10.80 8.32
CA SER A 165 -10.81 -10.46 9.44
C SER A 165 -10.53 -11.26 10.72
N VAL A 166 -10.04 -12.49 10.60
CA VAL A 166 -9.74 -13.37 11.75
C VAL A 166 -8.26 -13.32 12.16
N SER A 167 -7.48 -12.44 11.52
CA SER A 167 -6.04 -12.33 11.74
C SER A 167 -5.68 -12.08 13.19
N LYS A 168 -6.39 -11.18 13.88
CA LYS A 168 -6.14 -10.89 15.31
C LYS A 168 -6.34 -12.12 16.20
N GLN A 169 -7.40 -12.90 15.96
CA GLN A 169 -7.68 -14.15 16.71
C GLN A 169 -6.58 -15.19 16.47
N ILE A 170 -6.08 -15.28 15.24
CA ILE A 170 -4.98 -16.17 14.88
C ILE A 170 -3.69 -15.75 15.57
N VAL A 171 -3.40 -14.45 15.68
CA VAL A 171 -2.22 -13.94 16.39
C VAL A 171 -2.29 -14.28 17.88
N LEU A 172 -3.46 -14.13 18.53
CA LEU A 172 -3.67 -14.55 19.92
C LEU A 172 -3.46 -16.07 20.10
N LEU A 173 -4.02 -16.85 19.19
CA LEU A 173 -3.89 -18.30 19.18
C LEU A 173 -2.42 -18.74 19.03
N LEU A 174 -1.67 -18.09 18.15
CA LEU A 174 -0.24 -18.35 17.96
C LEU A 174 0.57 -18.00 19.20
N LYS A 175 0.22 -16.92 19.92
CA LYS A 175 0.83 -16.56 21.21
C LYS A 175 0.60 -17.63 22.28
N ILE A 176 -0.61 -18.19 22.37
CA ILE A 176 -0.90 -19.30 23.31
C ILE A 176 -0.09 -20.54 22.94
N LEU A 177 0.13 -20.78 21.64
CA LEU A 177 0.96 -21.85 21.11
C LEU A 177 2.46 -21.46 21.02
N GLU A 178 2.93 -20.49 21.80
CA GLU A 178 4.31 -20.00 21.80
C GLU A 178 5.38 -21.11 21.94
N PRO A 179 5.22 -22.12 22.83
CA PRO A 179 6.21 -23.19 22.96
C PRO A 179 6.44 -23.96 21.65
N VAL A 180 5.36 -24.16 20.87
CA VAL A 180 5.41 -24.88 19.60
C VAL A 180 5.91 -24.00 18.47
N THR A 181 5.43 -22.77 18.39
CA THR A 181 5.82 -21.82 17.33
C THR A 181 7.27 -21.36 17.44
N SER A 182 7.80 -21.26 18.66
CA SER A 182 9.20 -20.92 18.95
C SER A 182 10.14 -22.11 18.87
N PHE A 183 9.61 -23.32 18.68
CA PHE A 183 10.41 -24.53 18.56
C PHE A 183 11.26 -24.49 17.28
N ARG A 184 12.59 -24.51 17.44
CA ARG A 184 13.54 -24.63 16.33
C ARG A 184 13.69 -26.09 15.95
N TYR A 185 13.25 -26.44 14.73
CA TYR A 185 13.58 -27.72 14.12
C TYR A 185 15.06 -27.70 13.70
N SER A 186 15.89 -28.48 14.38
CA SER A 186 17.33 -28.60 14.09
C SER A 186 17.65 -29.39 12.81
N GLU A 187 16.64 -29.90 12.10
CA GLU A 187 16.82 -30.76 10.91
C GLU A 187 16.90 -30.03 9.56
N PHE A 188 16.82 -28.70 9.53
CA PHE A 188 17.02 -27.95 8.28
C PHE A 188 18.42 -27.33 8.29
N GLU A 189 19.36 -27.97 7.60
CA GLU A 189 20.67 -27.41 7.29
C GLU A 189 20.52 -26.08 6.51
N GLU A 190 20.53 -24.96 7.22
CA GLU A 190 21.06 -23.69 6.72
C GLU A 190 22.18 -23.25 7.67
N PRO A 191 23.28 -22.68 7.14
CA PRO A 191 24.51 -22.51 7.90
C PRO A 191 24.34 -21.61 9.13
N PRO A 192 25.17 -21.81 10.16
CA PRO A 192 25.01 -21.18 11.47
C PRO A 192 25.38 -19.70 11.37
N ASN A 193 24.42 -18.83 11.06
CA ASN A 193 24.55 -17.39 11.32
C ASN A 193 23.27 -16.72 11.83
N LEU A 194 22.22 -17.48 12.18
CA LEU A 194 21.03 -16.94 12.87
C LEU A 194 21.25 -16.95 14.39
N ARG A 195 22.26 -16.20 14.84
CA ARG A 195 22.29 -15.70 16.21
C ARG A 195 21.65 -14.32 16.21
N THR A 196 20.33 -14.27 16.45
CA THR A 196 19.66 -13.37 17.41
C THR A 196 18.15 -13.52 17.29
N ASN A 197 17.52 -13.85 18.43
CA ASN A 197 16.09 -13.98 18.74
C ASN A 197 15.36 -15.31 18.35
N PRO A 198 14.84 -16.09 19.32
CA PRO A 198 14.20 -17.39 19.08
C PRO A 198 12.66 -17.38 18.94
N HIS A 199 11.97 -16.27 19.17
CA HIS A 199 10.51 -16.23 19.20
C HIS A 199 9.88 -16.50 17.82
N PHE A 200 8.99 -17.50 17.75
CA PHE A 200 8.17 -17.83 16.56
C PHE A 200 8.92 -18.28 15.29
N SER A 201 10.08 -18.94 15.43
CA SER A 201 10.93 -19.45 14.34
C SER A 201 10.17 -20.23 13.24
N LEU A 202 9.14 -21.01 13.60
CA LEU A 202 8.35 -21.76 12.61
C LEU A 202 7.45 -20.86 11.76
N ILE A 203 6.92 -19.77 12.31
CA ILE A 203 6.12 -18.80 11.56
C ILE A 203 7.00 -18.17 10.47
N MET A 204 8.20 -17.73 10.85
CA MET A 204 9.18 -17.16 9.92
C MET A 204 9.52 -18.15 8.80
N TYR A 205 9.76 -19.42 9.14
CA TYR A 205 9.99 -20.48 8.16
C TYR A 205 8.81 -20.66 7.19
N GLN A 206 7.57 -20.67 7.70
CA GLN A 206 6.39 -20.77 6.84
C GLN A 206 6.28 -19.54 5.92
N LEU A 207 6.49 -18.32 6.42
CA LEU A 207 6.46 -17.10 5.61
C LEU A 207 7.55 -17.10 4.51
N LYS A 208 8.77 -17.55 4.83
CA LYS A 208 9.84 -17.76 3.84
C LYS A 208 9.40 -18.76 2.77
N ARG A 209 8.72 -19.85 3.14
CA ARG A 209 8.14 -20.80 2.19
C ARG A 209 6.99 -20.22 1.39
N PHE A 210 6.10 -19.43 1.98
CA PHE A 210 5.05 -18.72 1.25
C PHE A 210 5.65 -17.87 0.13
N ASN A 211 6.74 -17.14 0.44
CA ASN A 211 7.46 -16.32 -0.53
C ASN A 211 8.18 -17.17 -1.60
N ASN A 212 8.95 -18.19 -1.20
CA ASN A 212 9.68 -19.05 -2.13
C ASN A 212 8.76 -19.90 -3.02
N SER A 213 7.60 -20.36 -2.51
CA SER A 213 6.64 -21.16 -3.27
C SER A 213 5.87 -20.31 -4.29
N ALA A 214 5.65 -19.03 -3.98
CA ALA A 214 5.13 -18.04 -4.93
C ALA A 214 6.12 -17.77 -6.09
N SER A 215 7.43 -17.96 -5.86
CA SER A 215 8.46 -17.80 -6.88
C SER A 215 8.79 -19.07 -7.71
N ARG A 216 8.25 -20.26 -7.34
CA ARG A 216 8.70 -21.57 -7.88
C ARG A 216 7.60 -22.55 -8.34
N ASP A 217 6.36 -22.13 -8.55
CA ASP A 217 5.33 -22.92 -9.27
C ASP A 217 5.05 -24.36 -8.76
N LYS A 218 4.84 -24.58 -7.45
CA LYS A 218 4.26 -25.86 -6.94
C LYS A 218 3.19 -25.76 -5.83
N MET A 219 2.78 -24.57 -5.44
CA MET A 219 1.52 -24.36 -4.72
C MET A 219 0.75 -23.27 -5.45
N SER A 220 -0.48 -23.55 -5.84
CA SER A 220 -1.41 -22.57 -6.41
C SER A 220 -1.80 -21.54 -5.34
N LEU A 221 -0.88 -20.66 -4.97
CA LEU A 221 -1.18 -19.45 -4.24
C LEU A 221 -1.04 -18.33 -5.25
N ASN A 222 -2.18 -17.83 -5.72
CA ASN A 222 -2.23 -16.61 -6.52
C ASN A 222 -1.83 -15.43 -5.62
N VAL A 223 -0.54 -15.27 -5.35
CA VAL A 223 0.03 -14.12 -4.63
C VAL A 223 0.01 -12.86 -5.51
N THR A 224 -0.27 -13.03 -6.80
CA THR A 224 -0.27 -11.98 -7.83
C THR A 224 -1.65 -11.43 -8.20
N SER A 225 -2.74 -11.90 -7.58
CA SER A 225 -4.03 -11.19 -7.69
C SER A 225 -3.98 -9.90 -6.87
N SER A 226 -4.75 -8.88 -7.26
CA SER A 226 -4.90 -7.62 -6.50
C SER A 226 -5.15 -7.89 -5.01
N ASP A 227 -5.96 -8.91 -4.73
CA ASP A 227 -6.41 -9.27 -3.39
C ASP A 227 -5.34 -10.03 -2.59
N GLY A 228 -4.52 -10.85 -3.26
CA GLY A 228 -3.45 -11.63 -2.63
C GLY A 228 -2.34 -10.76 -2.02
N SER A 229 -2.00 -9.65 -2.69
CA SER A 229 -1.01 -8.68 -2.19
C SER A 229 -1.49 -7.95 -0.92
N LEU A 230 -2.78 -7.61 -0.88
CA LEU A 230 -3.43 -6.98 0.27
C LEU A 230 -3.49 -7.93 1.46
N SER A 231 -3.86 -9.20 1.21
CA SER A 231 -3.86 -10.26 2.21
C SER A 231 -2.48 -10.49 2.84
N PHE A 232 -1.43 -10.58 2.03
CA PHE A 232 -0.06 -10.72 2.55
C PHE A 232 0.36 -9.51 3.38
N THR A 233 0.08 -8.30 2.89
CA THR A 233 0.38 -7.05 3.58
C THR A 233 -0.29 -6.98 4.94
N ASN A 234 -1.59 -7.30 4.99
CA ASN A 234 -2.35 -7.34 6.24
C ASN A 234 -1.83 -8.40 7.20
N MET A 235 -1.48 -9.59 6.70
CA MET A 235 -0.92 -10.66 7.51
C MET A 235 0.38 -10.23 8.18
N ILE A 236 1.35 -9.71 7.42
CA ILE A 236 2.63 -9.25 7.97
C ILE A 236 2.42 -8.09 8.96
N ARG A 237 1.59 -7.10 8.61
CA ARG A 237 1.26 -5.99 9.50
C ARG A 237 0.75 -6.52 10.85
N ARG A 238 -0.19 -7.48 10.84
CA ARG A 238 -0.78 -8.04 12.07
C ARG A 238 0.20 -8.88 12.89
N LEU A 239 1.17 -9.53 12.26
CA LEU A 239 2.21 -10.28 12.98
C LEU A 239 3.24 -9.37 13.65
N CYS A 240 3.54 -8.22 13.05
CA CYS A 240 4.58 -7.30 13.53
C CYS A 240 4.06 -6.21 14.47
N CYS A 241 2.76 -5.89 14.44
CA CYS A 241 2.17 -4.81 15.24
C CYS A 241 1.61 -5.30 16.56
N ASP A 242 1.79 -4.51 17.61
CA ASP A 242 0.99 -4.60 18.83
C ASP A 242 -0.49 -4.34 18.49
N TYR A 243 -1.40 -5.07 19.12
CA TYR A 243 -2.83 -4.88 18.91
C TYR A 243 -3.62 -5.01 20.21
N PHE A 244 -4.73 -4.28 20.29
CA PHE A 244 -5.61 -4.27 21.44
C PHE A 244 -6.55 -5.48 21.43
N VAL A 245 -6.73 -6.09 22.60
CA VAL A 245 -7.67 -7.20 22.83
C VAL A 245 -8.98 -6.69 23.49
N GLY A 246 -9.00 -5.43 23.94
CA GLY A 246 -10.16 -4.75 24.52
C GLY A 246 -10.23 -3.28 24.11
N THR A 247 -11.11 -2.51 24.74
CA THR A 247 -11.32 -1.08 24.43
C THR A 247 -10.32 -0.15 25.12
N THR A 248 -9.47 -0.67 26.01
CA THR A 248 -8.51 0.13 26.78
C THR A 248 -7.09 -0.06 26.28
N SER A 249 -6.25 0.97 26.45
CA SER A 249 -4.85 0.92 26.01
C SER A 249 -3.96 -0.05 26.78
N LYS A 250 -4.46 -0.58 27.91
CA LYS A 250 -3.76 -1.52 28.80
C LYS A 250 -3.88 -2.98 28.34
N ASP A 251 -4.84 -3.28 27.47
CA ASP A 251 -5.11 -4.65 26.96
C ASP A 251 -4.33 -4.94 25.67
N ARG A 252 -3.13 -4.36 25.53
CA ARG A 252 -2.27 -4.60 24.37
C ARG A 252 -1.63 -5.96 24.48
N VAL A 253 -1.65 -6.70 23.37
CA VAL A 253 -0.81 -7.87 23.17
C VAL A 253 0.40 -7.45 22.33
N GLU A 254 1.57 -7.81 22.83
CA GLU A 254 2.85 -7.62 22.16
C GLU A 254 2.85 -8.28 20.78
N ALA A 255 3.54 -7.65 19.84
CA ALA A 255 3.81 -8.20 18.52
C ALA A 255 4.39 -9.62 18.59
N LEU A 256 3.97 -10.48 17.66
CA LEU A 256 4.52 -11.84 17.55
C LEU A 256 5.90 -11.87 16.91
N MET A 257 6.23 -10.90 16.05
CA MET A 257 7.44 -10.91 15.26
C MET A 257 8.18 -9.59 15.35
N ASP A 258 9.52 -9.64 15.41
CA ASP A 258 10.35 -8.44 15.28
C ASP A 258 10.27 -7.93 13.84
N VAL A 259 9.85 -6.68 13.69
CA VAL A 259 9.70 -6.04 12.38
C VAL A 259 11.02 -6.00 11.60
N ASN A 260 12.16 -5.83 12.29
CA ASN A 260 13.48 -5.81 11.64
C ASN A 260 13.82 -7.18 11.06
N GLU A 261 13.52 -8.26 11.78
CA GLU A 261 13.77 -9.61 11.29
C GLU A 261 12.91 -9.93 10.05
N VAL A 262 11.64 -9.51 10.05
CA VAL A 262 10.75 -9.65 8.89
C VAL A 262 11.29 -8.88 7.68
N ILE A 263 11.77 -7.66 7.89
CA ILE A 263 12.39 -6.85 6.84
C ILE A 263 13.57 -7.61 6.22
N GLU A 264 14.47 -8.14 7.05
CA GLU A 264 15.69 -8.81 6.61
C GLU A 264 15.42 -10.14 5.89
N VAL A 265 14.60 -11.00 6.50
CA VAL A 265 14.42 -12.40 6.07
C VAL A 265 13.37 -12.54 4.98
N ILE A 266 12.41 -11.61 4.91
CA ILE A 266 11.28 -11.69 3.98
C ILE A 266 11.32 -10.55 2.97
N LEU A 267 11.24 -9.30 3.42
CA LEU A 267 10.95 -8.16 2.53
C LEU A 267 12.13 -7.86 1.59
N ILE A 268 13.37 -7.89 2.10
CA ILE A 268 14.55 -7.66 1.26
C ILE A 268 14.69 -8.73 0.17
N PRO A 269 14.60 -10.05 0.47
CA PRO A 269 14.53 -11.07 -0.56
C PRO A 269 13.44 -10.83 -1.61
N MET A 270 12.26 -10.35 -1.20
CA MET A 270 11.16 -10.02 -2.13
C MET A 270 11.50 -8.85 -3.07
N THR A 271 12.39 -7.93 -2.69
CA THR A 271 12.76 -6.81 -3.57
C THR A 271 13.57 -7.25 -4.78
N TYR A 272 14.34 -8.35 -4.71
CA TYR A 272 15.14 -8.83 -5.83
C TYR A 272 14.32 -9.32 -7.04
N SER A 273 13.01 -9.53 -6.89
CA SER A 273 12.10 -9.89 -7.99
C SER A 273 11.06 -8.79 -8.23
N TYR A 274 10.93 -8.36 -9.49
CA TYR A 274 9.93 -7.37 -9.91
C TYR A 274 8.49 -7.81 -9.61
N GLN A 275 8.21 -9.12 -9.59
CA GLN A 275 6.87 -9.65 -9.30
C GLN A 275 6.44 -9.43 -7.85
N THR A 276 7.41 -9.42 -6.93
CA THR A 276 7.16 -9.31 -5.47
C THR A 276 7.54 -7.95 -4.89
N LEU A 277 8.27 -7.12 -5.66
CA LEU A 277 8.71 -5.78 -5.28
C LEU A 277 7.55 -4.89 -4.83
N GLY A 278 6.43 -4.88 -5.58
CA GLY A 278 5.24 -4.08 -5.23
C GLY A 278 4.68 -4.44 -3.85
N THR A 279 4.54 -5.73 -3.57
CA THR A 279 4.09 -6.24 -2.27
C THR A 279 5.07 -5.89 -1.15
N ALA A 280 6.38 -6.06 -1.38
CA ALA A 280 7.40 -5.69 -0.40
C ALA A 280 7.35 -4.19 -0.03
N MET A 281 7.19 -3.32 -1.03
CA MET A 281 7.04 -1.87 -0.82
C MET A 281 5.76 -1.53 -0.04
N ASN A 282 4.64 -2.17 -0.36
CA ASN A 282 3.38 -1.96 0.36
C ASN A 282 3.48 -2.40 1.82
N VAL A 283 4.09 -3.56 2.09
CA VAL A 283 4.33 -4.04 3.46
C VAL A 283 5.21 -3.06 4.23
N LEU A 284 6.35 -2.65 3.67
CA LEU A 284 7.23 -1.67 4.29
C LEU A 284 6.53 -0.34 4.57
N LEU A 285 5.71 0.14 3.63
CA LEU A 285 4.96 1.38 3.79
C LEU A 285 3.93 1.29 4.94
N GLU A 286 3.21 0.16 5.05
CA GLU A 286 2.27 -0.06 6.15
C GLU A 286 2.97 -0.20 7.51
N LEU A 287 4.15 -0.82 7.55
CA LEU A 287 4.97 -0.89 8.77
C LEU A 287 5.47 0.49 9.21
N CYS A 288 5.94 1.32 8.26
CA CYS A 288 6.33 2.70 8.56
C CYS A 288 5.16 3.54 9.07
N LYS A 289 3.93 3.31 8.59
CA LYS A 289 2.73 3.96 9.13
C LYS A 289 2.44 3.49 10.55
N ALA A 290 2.48 2.18 10.79
CA ALA A 290 2.26 1.59 12.10
C ALA A 290 3.28 2.06 13.15
N GLU A 291 4.50 2.37 12.72
CA GLU A 291 5.54 2.92 13.60
C GLU A 291 5.19 4.32 14.11
N ARG A 292 4.70 5.19 13.23
CA ARG A 292 4.20 6.52 13.61
C ARG A 292 3.01 6.45 14.55
N GLU A 293 2.20 5.40 14.42
CA GLU A 293 1.09 5.09 15.33
C GLU A 293 1.56 4.49 16.67
N GLY A 294 2.87 4.23 16.83
CA GLY A 294 3.46 3.62 18.02
C GLY A 294 3.05 2.15 18.22
N LEU A 295 2.74 1.44 17.13
CA LEU A 295 2.34 0.03 17.13
C LEU A 295 3.50 -0.93 16.81
N VAL A 296 4.58 -0.41 16.21
CA VAL A 296 5.83 -1.14 15.95
C VAL A 296 7.01 -0.24 16.23
N LYS A 297 8.20 -0.84 16.34
CA LYS A 297 9.46 -0.11 16.42
C LYS A 297 10.44 -0.66 15.38
N ILE A 298 10.71 0.11 14.33
CA ILE A 298 11.73 -0.18 13.33
C ILE A 298 13.04 0.42 13.84
N LYS A 299 14.11 -0.37 13.89
CA LYS A 299 15.40 0.13 14.37
C LYS A 299 16.23 0.55 13.18
N LEU A 300 16.55 1.84 13.07
CA LEU A 300 17.48 2.30 12.05
C LEU A 300 18.92 1.96 12.44
N ARG A 301 19.56 1.11 11.65
CA ARG A 301 20.99 0.77 11.80
C ARG A 301 21.79 1.35 10.65
N GLN A 302 22.96 1.87 10.94
CA GLN A 302 23.93 2.26 9.92
C GLN A 302 24.60 1.01 9.36
N THR A 303 24.89 1.01 8.07
CA THR A 303 25.69 -0.05 7.44
C THR A 303 27.15 0.16 7.82
N THR A 304 27.68 -0.64 8.72
CA THR A 304 29.11 -0.65 9.03
C THR A 304 29.85 -1.54 8.01
N ILE A 305 30.89 -0.99 7.36
CA ILE A 305 31.73 -1.72 6.41
C ILE A 305 32.58 -2.81 7.11
N GLU A 306 32.72 -2.72 8.43
CA GLU A 306 33.52 -3.65 9.23
C GLU A 306 32.76 -4.94 9.51
N PHE A 307 32.91 -5.91 8.60
CA PHE A 307 33.22 -7.34 8.82
C PHE A 307 32.82 -8.11 7.57
N ASN A 308 33.68 -9.02 7.13
CA ASN A 308 33.49 -9.86 5.95
C ASN A 308 32.10 -10.53 5.92
N GLY A 309 31.20 -9.96 5.12
CA GLY A 309 29.85 -10.44 4.88
C GLY A 309 28.82 -9.36 5.20
N TYR A 310 28.09 -8.90 4.19
CA TYR A 310 26.84 -8.14 4.29
C TYR A 310 25.82 -8.89 5.18
N LYS A 311 25.98 -8.85 6.50
CA LYS A 311 25.19 -9.71 7.42
C LYS A 311 24.33 -8.97 8.42
N GLU A 312 24.32 -7.64 8.41
CA GLU A 312 23.30 -6.88 9.11
C GLU A 312 22.64 -5.92 8.12
N THR A 313 21.34 -6.07 7.95
CA THR A 313 20.61 -5.38 6.89
C THR A 313 19.95 -4.13 7.47
N SER A 314 20.41 -2.98 6.98
CA SER A 314 20.01 -1.65 7.43
C SER A 314 18.84 -1.11 6.60
N ILE A 315 18.14 -0.10 7.14
CA ILE A 315 17.25 0.77 6.35
C ILE A 315 17.97 1.38 5.13
N GLU A 316 19.29 1.55 5.23
CA GLU A 316 20.13 1.99 4.12
C GLU A 316 20.18 0.97 2.99
N ASN A 317 20.23 -0.33 3.28
CA ASN A 317 20.14 -1.37 2.26
C ASN A 317 18.78 -1.38 1.57
N ILE A 318 17.69 -1.14 2.32
CA ILE A 318 16.35 -0.98 1.76
C ILE A 318 16.31 0.24 0.83
N LEU A 319 16.82 1.38 1.28
CA LEU A 319 16.95 2.59 0.47
C LEU A 319 17.75 2.31 -0.83
N VAL A 320 18.87 1.58 -0.73
CA VAL A 320 19.69 1.20 -1.90
C VAL A 320 18.90 0.37 -2.89
N LEU A 321 18.15 -0.63 -2.41
CA LEU A 321 17.35 -1.52 -3.23
C LEU A 321 16.18 -0.75 -3.86
N LEU A 322 15.45 0.07 -3.10
CA LEU A 322 14.36 0.89 -3.63
C LEU A 322 14.84 1.81 -4.76
N ILE A 323 15.90 2.59 -4.52
CA ILE A 323 16.45 3.49 -5.54
C ILE A 323 17.04 2.70 -6.73
N HIS A 324 17.56 1.50 -6.50
CA HIS A 324 18.01 0.63 -7.58
C HIS A 324 16.89 0.23 -8.54
N HIS A 325 15.66 0.00 -8.05
CA HIS A 325 14.52 -0.43 -8.86
C HIS A 325 13.78 0.72 -9.55
N LEU A 326 13.97 1.98 -9.14
CA LEU A 326 13.32 3.15 -9.74
C LEU A 326 13.37 3.18 -11.28
N PRO A 327 14.53 2.99 -11.95
CA PRO A 327 14.61 3.12 -13.41
C PRO A 327 13.72 2.10 -14.13
N ALA A 328 13.71 0.85 -13.65
CA ALA A 328 12.92 -0.21 -14.25
C ALA A 328 11.42 0.01 -14.05
N LEU A 329 11.00 0.52 -12.88
CA LEU A 329 9.60 0.90 -12.64
C LEU A 329 9.14 2.06 -13.52
N ILE A 330 10.03 3.03 -13.76
CA ILE A 330 9.76 4.14 -14.68
C ILE A 330 9.59 3.63 -16.11
N THR A 331 10.42 2.69 -16.56
CA THR A 331 10.31 2.09 -17.89
C THR A 331 9.06 1.20 -18.03
N SER A 332 8.64 0.50 -16.98
CA SER A 332 7.45 -0.37 -17.01
C SER A 332 6.12 0.40 -16.97
N GLY A 333 6.12 1.71 -16.71
CA GLY A 333 4.92 2.54 -16.72
C GLY A 333 3.96 2.30 -15.53
N THR A 334 4.40 1.61 -14.48
CA THR A 334 3.57 1.28 -13.31
C THR A 334 3.54 2.44 -12.31
N THR A 335 2.80 3.49 -12.65
CA THR A 335 2.75 4.74 -11.86
C THR A 335 2.36 4.53 -10.40
N GLU A 336 1.44 3.61 -10.11
CA GLU A 336 1.06 3.24 -8.73
C GLU A 336 2.29 2.77 -7.93
N SER A 337 3.12 1.91 -8.53
CA SER A 337 4.34 1.40 -7.89
C SER A 337 5.39 2.50 -7.68
N ILE A 338 5.51 3.43 -8.63
CA ILE A 338 6.38 4.60 -8.49
C ILE A 338 5.89 5.49 -7.33
N TRP A 339 4.59 5.76 -7.24
CA TRP A 339 4.03 6.56 -6.15
C TRP A 339 4.18 5.89 -4.80
N THR A 340 3.91 4.59 -4.70
CA THR A 340 4.17 3.82 -3.48
C THR A 340 5.64 3.91 -3.09
N MET A 341 6.57 3.81 -4.05
CA MET A 341 7.99 3.95 -3.77
C MET A 341 8.35 5.34 -3.26
N ILE A 342 7.87 6.41 -3.91
CA ILE A 342 8.12 7.79 -3.46
C ILE A 342 7.52 8.02 -2.06
N ARG A 343 6.32 7.51 -1.79
CA ARG A 343 5.68 7.55 -0.45
C ARG A 343 6.52 6.81 0.59
N LEU A 344 7.04 5.64 0.24
CA LEU A 344 7.92 4.86 1.12
C LEU A 344 9.24 5.60 1.38
N LEU A 345 9.88 6.18 0.36
CA LEU A 345 11.10 6.99 0.54
C LEU A 345 10.87 8.19 1.46
N ARG A 346 9.74 8.91 1.30
CA ARG A 346 9.33 9.97 2.23
C ARG A 346 9.13 9.43 3.64
N ALA A 347 8.49 8.25 3.77
CA ALA A 347 8.25 7.66 5.07
C ALA A 347 9.54 7.31 5.81
N ILE A 348 10.51 6.72 5.08
CA ILE A 348 11.85 6.42 5.57
C ILE A 348 12.59 7.70 5.97
N SER A 349 12.55 8.73 5.13
CA SER A 349 13.22 10.01 5.43
C SER A 349 12.67 10.67 6.69
N GLN A 350 11.35 10.64 6.88
CA GLN A 350 10.72 11.20 8.08
C GLN A 350 11.14 10.43 9.34
N MET A 351 11.12 9.10 9.28
CA MET A 351 11.59 8.25 10.38
C MET A 351 13.07 8.52 10.71
N ALA A 352 13.92 8.67 9.68
CA ALA A 352 15.32 9.03 9.87
C ALA A 352 15.48 10.41 10.57
N THR A 353 14.62 11.38 10.26
CA THR A 353 14.60 12.68 10.96
C THR A 353 14.19 12.50 12.42
N GLU A 354 13.13 11.75 12.70
CA GLU A 354 12.61 11.52 14.05
C GLU A 354 13.63 10.82 14.97
N GLU A 355 14.45 9.91 14.42
CA GLU A 355 15.50 9.20 15.16
C GLU A 355 16.87 9.91 15.15
N ASN A 356 17.01 11.10 14.53
CA ASN A 356 18.30 11.74 14.25
C ASN A 356 19.31 10.81 13.56
N PHE A 357 18.82 9.93 12.69
CA PHE A 357 19.62 8.95 11.99
C PHE A 357 20.49 9.63 10.91
N THR A 358 21.78 9.32 10.88
CA THR A 358 22.70 9.81 9.85
C THR A 358 23.02 8.70 8.86
N PHE A 359 22.83 8.94 7.56
CA PHE A 359 23.20 7.97 6.53
C PHE A 359 24.72 7.91 6.34
N SER A 360 25.23 6.72 6.04
CA SER A 360 26.63 6.46 5.78
C SER A 360 27.07 7.06 4.43
N LEU A 361 28.22 7.73 4.44
CA LEU A 361 28.77 8.39 3.24
C LEU A 361 28.92 7.46 2.01
N PRO A 362 29.33 6.18 2.13
CA PRO A 362 29.38 5.26 1.01
C PRO A 362 28.01 5.04 0.35
N ILE A 363 26.94 4.92 1.16
CA ILE A 363 25.59 4.75 0.66
C ILE A 363 25.13 6.02 -0.06
N ILE A 364 25.34 7.18 0.56
CA ILE A 364 25.04 8.48 -0.03
C ILE A 364 25.71 8.60 -1.42
N ASN A 365 27.02 8.33 -1.50
CA ASN A 365 27.78 8.40 -2.74
C ASN A 365 27.27 7.41 -3.81
N HIS A 366 26.94 6.18 -3.40
CA HIS A 366 26.38 5.17 -4.29
C HIS A 366 25.01 5.62 -4.85
N GLN A 367 24.12 6.13 -4.00
CA GLN A 367 22.81 6.64 -4.44
C GLN A 367 22.94 7.84 -5.36
N PHE A 368 23.81 8.82 -5.05
CA PHE A 368 24.04 9.96 -5.93
C PHE A 368 24.55 9.54 -7.30
N THR A 369 25.46 8.57 -7.37
CA THR A 369 25.99 8.06 -8.64
C THR A 369 24.87 7.46 -9.49
N LYS A 370 23.93 6.71 -8.87
CA LYS A 370 22.75 6.16 -9.54
C LYS A 370 21.78 7.27 -9.97
N LEU A 371 21.41 8.18 -9.08
CA LEU A 371 20.46 9.26 -9.35
C LEU A 371 20.95 10.19 -10.46
N LYS A 372 22.26 10.48 -10.54
CA LYS A 372 22.86 11.27 -11.64
C LYS A 372 22.70 10.64 -13.03
N ARG A 373 22.49 9.32 -13.10
CA ARG A 373 22.25 8.58 -14.35
C ARG A 373 20.76 8.46 -14.70
N MET A 374 19.87 8.79 -13.77
CA MET A 374 18.42 8.80 -14.00
C MET A 374 17.98 10.10 -14.66
N ASP A 375 16.70 10.16 -15.05
CA ASP A 375 16.11 11.43 -15.46
C ASP A 375 16.14 12.45 -14.32
N TRP A 376 16.25 13.73 -14.68
CA TRP A 376 16.42 14.79 -13.69
C TRP A 376 15.22 14.90 -12.73
N LYS A 377 14.00 14.48 -13.12
CA LYS A 377 12.79 14.62 -12.31
C LYS A 377 12.85 13.62 -11.15
N THR A 378 13.23 12.38 -11.44
CA THR A 378 13.49 11.36 -10.42
C THR A 378 14.64 11.77 -9.50
N CYS A 379 15.74 12.24 -10.08
CA CYS A 379 16.87 12.76 -9.30
C CYS A 379 16.43 13.90 -8.38
N TYR A 380 15.66 14.86 -8.89
CA TYR A 380 15.13 16.00 -8.14
C TYR A 380 14.28 15.53 -6.96
N VAL A 381 13.27 14.67 -7.18
CA VAL A 381 12.35 14.21 -6.13
C VAL A 381 13.10 13.45 -5.04
N VAL A 382 13.92 12.46 -5.39
CA VAL A 382 14.63 11.64 -4.40
C VAL A 382 15.66 12.48 -3.62
N THR A 383 16.40 13.35 -4.32
CA THR A 383 17.39 14.22 -3.67
C THR A 383 16.73 15.24 -2.75
N LYS A 384 15.53 15.73 -3.12
CA LYS A 384 14.75 16.63 -2.27
C LYS A 384 14.28 15.93 -0.99
N ILE A 385 13.80 14.68 -1.09
CA ILE A 385 13.37 13.90 0.08
C ILE A 385 14.51 13.77 1.09
N PHE A 386 15.71 13.39 0.64
CA PHE A 386 16.86 13.15 1.52
C PHE A 386 17.81 14.35 1.62
N ARG A 387 17.35 15.57 1.29
CA ARG A 387 18.22 16.74 1.14
C ARG A 387 19.05 17.02 2.38
N GLU A 388 18.41 17.06 3.54
CA GLU A 388 19.04 17.33 4.84
C GLU A 388 19.96 16.19 5.24
N HIS A 389 19.44 14.96 5.15
CA HIS A 389 20.12 13.70 5.47
C HIS A 389 21.40 13.46 4.68
N TRP A 390 21.46 13.93 3.43
CA TRP A 390 22.59 13.72 2.53
C TRP A 390 23.48 14.96 2.36
N GLY A 391 23.21 16.05 3.11
CA GLY A 391 23.99 17.28 3.02
C GLY A 391 23.93 17.95 1.64
N VAL A 392 22.75 17.98 1.02
CA VAL A 392 22.58 18.55 -0.33
C VAL A 392 22.22 20.02 -0.27
N ASP A 393 23.19 20.83 -0.65
CA ASP A 393 23.00 22.29 -0.68
C ASP A 393 22.00 22.72 -1.77
N ARG A 394 22.05 22.10 -2.96
CA ARG A 394 21.28 22.53 -4.14
C ARG A 394 20.67 21.36 -4.92
N LEU A 395 19.44 21.55 -5.40
CA LEU A 395 18.71 20.57 -6.21
C LEU A 395 18.99 20.74 -7.71
N ILE A 396 18.99 19.65 -8.46
CA ILE A 396 19.29 19.66 -9.90
C ILE A 396 18.02 19.88 -10.72
N ILE A 397 18.03 20.84 -11.64
CA ILE A 397 16.94 21.12 -12.60
C ILE A 397 17.49 21.42 -14.01
N PRO A 398 16.69 21.28 -15.08
CA PRO A 398 17.12 21.62 -16.44
C PRO A 398 17.38 23.10 -16.62
N LYS A 399 18.28 23.45 -17.56
CA LYS A 399 18.57 24.85 -17.91
C LYS A 399 17.30 25.64 -18.28
N GLY A 400 16.39 25.07 -19.07
CA GLY A 400 15.13 25.76 -19.44
C GLY A 400 14.33 26.19 -18.21
N VAL A 401 14.15 25.29 -17.24
CA VAL A 401 13.46 25.56 -15.97
C VAL A 401 14.23 26.58 -15.12
N TYR A 402 15.55 26.42 -15.01
CA TYR A 402 16.41 27.33 -14.25
C TYR A 402 16.30 28.77 -14.75
N VAL A 403 16.27 28.98 -16.06
CA VAL A 403 16.17 30.32 -16.64
C VAL A 403 14.79 30.94 -16.42
N SER A 404 13.74 30.13 -16.26
CA SER A 404 12.38 30.57 -15.91
C SER A 404 12.22 30.98 -14.45
N LEU A 405 13.14 30.58 -13.55
CA LEU A 405 13.06 30.94 -12.14
C LEU A 405 13.49 32.40 -11.90
N SER A 406 12.82 33.03 -10.93
CA SER A 406 13.20 34.33 -10.36
C SER A 406 14.58 34.25 -9.69
N GLU A 407 15.26 35.40 -9.59
CA GLU A 407 16.64 35.49 -9.05
C GLU A 407 16.75 34.96 -7.61
N GLU A 408 15.73 35.23 -6.79
CA GLU A 408 15.62 34.75 -5.41
C GLU A 408 15.54 33.22 -5.27
N CYS A 409 15.09 32.51 -6.31
CA CYS A 409 15.00 31.05 -6.29
C CYS A 409 16.30 30.38 -6.74
N LEU A 410 17.15 31.06 -7.51
CA LEU A 410 18.36 30.48 -8.12
C LEU A 410 19.34 29.87 -7.11
N PRO A 411 19.55 30.42 -5.89
CA PRO A 411 20.46 29.82 -4.90
C PRO A 411 20.08 28.40 -4.50
N LYS A 412 18.80 28.02 -4.62
CA LYS A 412 18.29 26.68 -4.27
C LYS A 412 18.70 25.59 -5.28
N PHE A 413 19.14 25.98 -6.48
CA PHE A 413 19.25 25.07 -7.61
C PHE A 413 20.64 25.05 -8.26
N LYS A 414 20.98 23.89 -8.81
CA LYS A 414 22.09 23.67 -9.73
C LYS A 414 21.50 23.28 -11.08
N TYR A 415 21.95 23.93 -12.16
CA TYR A 415 21.42 23.63 -13.50
C TYR A 415 22.13 22.43 -14.14
N LEU A 416 21.36 21.62 -14.88
CA LEU A 416 21.85 20.60 -15.79
C LEU A 416 21.86 21.18 -17.21
N GLN A 417 22.99 21.05 -17.90
CA GLN A 417 23.08 21.39 -19.32
C GLN A 417 22.36 20.32 -20.14
N THR A 418 21.35 20.72 -20.91
CA THR A 418 20.62 19.84 -21.82
C THR A 418 20.98 20.22 -23.25
N ASP A 419 21.24 19.23 -24.09
CA ASP A 419 21.65 19.45 -25.49
C ASP A 419 20.51 19.95 -26.39
N ARG A 420 19.27 19.92 -25.89
CA ARG A 420 18.09 20.36 -26.65
C ARG A 420 17.80 21.84 -26.43
N PRO A 421 17.71 22.65 -27.52
CA PRO A 421 17.15 23.99 -27.46
C PRO A 421 15.62 23.86 -27.32
N GLU A 422 15.13 23.76 -26.10
CA GLU A 422 13.70 23.86 -25.80
C GLU A 422 13.38 25.26 -25.29
N ASP A 423 12.21 25.79 -25.67
CA ASP A 423 11.72 27.06 -25.12
C ASP A 423 11.49 26.96 -23.60
N LYS A 424 11.73 28.05 -22.89
CA LYS A 424 11.65 28.15 -21.42
C LYS A 424 10.26 27.79 -20.87
N THR A 425 9.20 28.16 -21.60
CA THR A 425 7.80 27.88 -21.23
C THR A 425 7.51 26.40 -21.37
N THR A 426 7.84 25.82 -22.52
CA THR A 426 7.65 24.38 -22.77
C THR A 426 8.45 23.54 -21.79
N SER A 427 9.72 23.87 -21.55
CA SER A 427 10.54 23.16 -20.56
C SER A 427 9.96 23.23 -19.14
N LEU A 428 9.36 24.36 -18.74
CA LEU A 428 8.70 24.49 -17.44
C LEU A 428 7.44 23.62 -17.35
N ILE A 429 6.62 23.61 -18.40
CA ILE A 429 5.39 22.81 -18.42
C ILE A 429 5.71 21.30 -18.44
N ASP A 430 6.67 20.88 -19.25
CA ASP A 430 7.11 19.48 -19.30
C ASP A 430 7.74 19.04 -17.97
N ALA A 431 8.46 19.95 -17.30
CA ALA A 431 8.95 19.73 -15.96
C ALA A 431 7.79 19.52 -14.96
N TYR A 432 6.81 20.43 -14.97
CA TYR A 432 5.65 20.37 -14.08
C TYR A 432 4.84 19.08 -14.25
N PHE A 433 4.41 18.76 -15.47
CA PHE A 433 3.64 17.53 -15.74
C PHE A 433 4.46 16.25 -15.54
N GLY A 434 5.76 16.29 -15.85
CA GLY A 434 6.61 15.14 -15.60
C GLY A 434 6.87 14.88 -14.11
N LEU A 435 6.98 15.93 -13.29
CA LEU A 435 6.99 15.79 -11.83
C LEU A 435 5.65 15.25 -11.35
N ALA A 436 4.53 15.74 -11.90
CA ALA A 436 3.20 15.30 -11.49
C ALA A 436 2.98 13.81 -11.78
N ALA A 437 3.47 13.32 -12.93
CA ALA A 437 3.47 11.90 -13.26
C ALA A 437 4.25 11.04 -12.24
N LEU A 438 5.35 11.56 -11.68
CA LEU A 438 6.11 10.88 -10.62
C LEU A 438 5.46 11.01 -9.24
N CYS A 439 4.93 12.19 -8.92
CA CYS A 439 4.24 12.49 -7.68
C CYS A 439 3.50 13.83 -7.82
N VAL A 440 2.17 13.80 -7.76
CA VAL A 440 1.31 15.01 -7.84
C VAL A 440 1.72 16.05 -6.79
N ASP A 441 1.94 15.61 -5.55
CA ASP A 441 2.29 16.51 -4.44
C ASP A 441 3.60 17.26 -4.71
N GLU A 442 4.60 16.60 -5.31
CA GLU A 442 5.89 17.23 -5.63
C GLU A 442 5.75 18.31 -6.70
N ALA A 443 4.91 18.09 -7.70
CA ALA A 443 4.64 19.09 -8.73
C ALA A 443 3.94 20.32 -8.13
N LEU A 444 2.92 20.09 -7.30
CA LEU A 444 2.18 21.16 -6.61
C LEU A 444 3.11 21.97 -5.69
N GLU A 445 3.95 21.29 -4.92
CA GLU A 445 4.90 21.95 -4.02
C GLU A 445 6.01 22.70 -4.78
N PHE A 446 6.52 22.12 -5.88
CA PHE A 446 7.49 22.79 -6.76
C PHE A 446 6.94 24.10 -7.30
N LEU A 447 5.68 24.11 -7.74
CA LEU A 447 5.03 25.30 -8.27
C LEU A 447 4.75 26.34 -7.17
N LYS A 448 4.29 25.91 -5.98
CA LYS A 448 3.98 26.82 -4.86
C LYS A 448 5.25 27.49 -4.30
N SER A 449 6.31 26.71 -4.10
CA SER A 449 7.51 27.11 -3.34
C SER A 449 8.55 27.91 -4.14
N ASN A 450 8.33 28.08 -5.45
CA ASN A 450 9.24 28.79 -6.35
C ASN A 450 8.52 29.92 -7.08
N ASN A 451 9.24 31.01 -7.32
CA ASN A 451 8.77 32.15 -8.10
C ASN A 451 9.42 32.15 -9.47
N PHE A 452 8.65 32.54 -10.48
CA PHE A 452 9.03 32.46 -11.89
C PHE A 452 9.04 33.85 -12.52
N LYS A 453 9.90 34.05 -13.52
CA LYS A 453 9.95 35.29 -14.29
C LYS A 453 8.66 35.41 -15.11
N ILE A 454 7.96 36.54 -14.95
CA ILE A 454 6.71 36.83 -15.65
C ILE A 454 7.07 37.20 -17.09
N GLY A 455 6.91 36.26 -18.01
CA GLY A 455 7.25 36.50 -19.42
C GLY A 455 6.75 35.43 -20.39
N ASN A 456 5.78 34.61 -19.98
CA ASN A 456 5.26 33.57 -20.86
C ASN A 456 4.22 34.18 -21.79
N ASP A 457 4.45 34.11 -23.10
CA ASP A 457 3.44 34.35 -24.12
C ASP A 457 2.21 33.48 -23.82
N SER A 458 1.04 34.11 -23.68
CA SER A 458 -0.20 33.45 -23.27
C SER A 458 -0.63 32.35 -24.25
N ASN A 459 -0.34 32.51 -25.55
CA ASN A 459 -0.67 31.51 -26.57
C ASN A 459 0.29 30.33 -26.53
N LEU A 460 1.58 30.60 -26.34
CA LEU A 460 2.60 29.55 -26.17
C LEU A 460 2.35 28.73 -24.89
N LEU A 461 1.93 29.39 -23.82
CA LEU A 461 1.59 28.77 -22.56
C LEU A 461 0.44 27.76 -22.69
N MET A 462 -0.64 28.14 -23.37
CA MET A 462 -1.79 27.26 -23.58
C MET A 462 -1.45 26.07 -24.47
N ALA A 463 -0.73 26.31 -25.57
CA ALA A 463 -0.26 25.24 -26.44
C ALA A 463 0.69 24.28 -25.70
N ALA A 464 1.59 24.79 -24.86
CA ALA A 464 2.48 23.98 -24.04
C ALA A 464 1.72 23.15 -22.99
N LEU A 465 0.75 23.75 -22.29
CA LEU A 465 -0.10 23.05 -21.31
C LEU A 465 -0.92 21.93 -21.96
N ALA A 466 -1.53 22.22 -23.11
CA ALA A 466 -2.30 21.24 -23.86
C ALA A 466 -1.42 20.08 -24.38
N ARG A 467 -0.23 20.36 -24.90
CA ARG A 467 0.75 19.33 -25.30
C ARG A 467 1.25 18.51 -24.13
N GLY A 468 1.57 19.15 -23.00
CA GLY A 468 1.96 18.46 -21.76
C GLY A 468 0.86 17.53 -21.27
N LEU A 469 -0.40 17.96 -21.35
CA LEU A 469 -1.57 17.16 -21.02
C LEU A 469 -1.73 15.96 -21.98
N ILE A 470 -1.57 16.16 -23.29
CA ILE A 470 -1.56 15.08 -24.29
C ILE A 470 -0.50 14.03 -23.95
N ASN A 471 0.73 14.47 -23.67
CA ASN A 471 1.85 13.58 -23.35
C ASN A 471 1.55 12.71 -22.12
N VAL A 472 0.90 13.27 -21.09
CA VAL A 472 0.47 12.52 -19.91
C VAL A 472 -0.51 11.40 -20.27
N PHE A 473 -1.52 11.70 -21.09
CA PHE A 473 -2.54 10.73 -21.47
C PHE A 473 -2.06 9.68 -22.47
N GLU A 474 -1.21 10.06 -23.42
CA GLU A 474 -0.74 9.18 -24.49
C GLU A 474 0.42 8.29 -24.07
N MET A 475 1.32 8.78 -23.21
CA MET A 475 2.50 8.01 -22.80
C MET A 475 2.27 7.10 -21.58
N SER A 476 1.02 6.74 -21.28
CA SER A 476 0.66 5.79 -20.20
C SER A 476 1.15 6.17 -18.79
N ARG A 477 1.60 7.41 -18.57
CA ARG A 477 2.01 7.92 -17.26
C ARG A 477 0.75 8.34 -16.52
N SER A 478 0.12 7.38 -15.87
CA SER A 478 -1.22 7.46 -15.29
C SER A 478 -1.33 8.47 -14.15
N LEU A 479 -1.46 9.75 -14.50
CA LEU A 479 -2.01 10.75 -13.62
C LEU A 479 -3.50 10.44 -13.39
N PRO A 480 -4.01 10.48 -12.14
CA PRO A 480 -5.42 10.27 -11.88
C PRO A 480 -6.20 11.40 -12.53
N LYS A 481 -7.23 11.08 -13.32
CA LYS A 481 -8.03 12.09 -14.02
C LYS A 481 -8.59 13.16 -13.07
N ASN A 482 -8.95 12.78 -11.84
CA ASN A 482 -9.43 13.68 -10.79
C ASN A 482 -8.36 14.63 -10.21
N LYS A 483 -7.06 14.38 -10.44
CA LYS A 483 -5.96 15.24 -9.97
C LYS A 483 -5.49 16.26 -11.01
N ILE A 484 -5.88 16.10 -12.27
CA ILE A 484 -5.50 17.04 -13.34
C ILE A 484 -6.13 18.43 -13.14
N PRO A 485 -7.42 18.57 -12.79
CA PRO A 485 -8.00 19.88 -12.49
C PRO A 485 -7.23 20.58 -11.36
N GLU A 486 -6.88 19.87 -10.29
CA GLU A 486 -6.09 20.41 -9.17
C GLU A 486 -4.73 20.97 -9.63
N LEU A 487 -4.02 20.25 -10.50
CA LEU A 487 -2.74 20.68 -11.08
C LEU A 487 -2.89 21.94 -11.95
N LEU A 488 -3.89 21.97 -12.82
CA LEU A 488 -4.13 23.09 -13.73
C LEU A 488 -4.63 24.33 -12.99
N ILE A 489 -5.51 24.17 -11.99
CA ILE A 489 -6.01 25.28 -11.16
C ILE A 489 -4.86 25.88 -10.35
N THR A 490 -4.00 25.05 -9.74
CA THR A 490 -2.83 25.56 -9.01
C THR A 490 -1.89 26.33 -9.93
N PHE A 491 -1.71 25.83 -11.16
CA PHE A 491 -0.96 26.53 -12.20
C PHE A 491 -1.57 27.89 -12.55
N ALA A 492 -2.88 27.93 -12.84
CA ALA A 492 -3.59 29.15 -13.17
C ALA A 492 -3.46 30.21 -12.07
N ARG A 493 -3.61 29.80 -10.80
CA ARG A 493 -3.41 30.69 -9.64
C ARG A 493 -1.98 31.21 -9.55
N LYS A 494 -0.97 30.35 -9.75
CA LYS A 494 0.44 30.74 -9.60
C LYS A 494 0.85 31.81 -10.60
N PHE A 495 0.32 31.74 -11.83
CA PHE A 495 0.62 32.69 -12.91
C PHE A 495 -0.49 33.72 -13.15
N ASN A 496 -1.51 33.75 -12.30
CA ASN A 496 -2.68 34.61 -12.40
C ASN A 496 -3.27 34.64 -13.82
N VAL A 497 -3.56 33.44 -14.35
CA VAL A 497 -4.09 33.25 -15.69
C VAL A 497 -5.60 33.46 -15.67
N LEU A 498 -6.08 34.45 -16.42
CA LEU A 498 -7.49 34.70 -16.65
C LEU A 498 -7.87 34.31 -18.08
N CYS A 499 -8.97 33.56 -18.20
CA CYS A 499 -9.64 33.34 -19.47
C CYS A 499 -10.59 34.49 -19.75
N LEU A 500 -10.44 35.13 -20.91
CA LEU A 500 -11.30 36.21 -21.34
C LEU A 500 -12.26 35.72 -22.42
N PRO A 501 -13.59 35.93 -22.26
CA PRO A 501 -14.54 35.62 -23.31
C PRO A 501 -14.27 36.59 -24.48
N SER A 502 -14.09 36.04 -25.68
CA SER A 502 -14.05 36.86 -26.89
C SER A 502 -14.88 36.20 -27.99
N LYS A 503 -15.56 37.01 -28.82
CA LYS A 503 -16.45 36.49 -29.85
C LYS A 503 -15.66 35.60 -30.82
N GLY A 504 -15.92 34.29 -30.76
CA GLY A 504 -15.33 33.30 -31.66
C GLY A 504 -13.87 32.94 -31.39
N ASN A 505 -13.26 33.42 -30.30
CA ASN A 505 -11.87 33.12 -29.94
C ASN A 505 -11.70 32.99 -28.41
N LEU A 506 -10.73 32.20 -27.97
CA LEU A 506 -10.34 32.11 -26.55
C LEU A 506 -9.10 33.00 -26.33
N ASN A 507 -9.27 34.12 -25.62
CA ASN A 507 -8.16 35.00 -25.24
C ASN A 507 -7.76 34.76 -23.79
N TYR A 508 -6.48 34.97 -23.47
CA TYR A 508 -5.95 34.76 -22.12
C TYR A 508 -5.06 35.93 -21.71
N LEU A 509 -5.11 36.26 -20.43
CA LEU A 509 -4.27 37.30 -19.84
C LEU A 509 -3.54 36.74 -18.62
N CYS A 510 -2.21 36.87 -18.60
CA CYS A 510 -1.41 36.65 -17.40
C CYS A 510 -1.23 38.00 -16.70
N LEU A 511 -1.87 38.20 -15.55
CA LEU A 511 -1.78 39.47 -14.83
C LEU A 511 -0.50 39.54 -13.98
N ALA A 512 0.33 40.57 -14.22
CA ALA A 512 1.67 40.68 -13.65
C ALA A 512 1.74 41.15 -12.17
N ASN A 513 0.64 41.59 -11.55
CA ASN A 513 0.67 42.21 -10.21
C ASN A 513 0.00 41.34 -9.13
N ALA A 514 0.76 41.06 -8.07
CA ALA A 514 0.43 40.16 -6.97
C ALA A 514 -0.51 40.72 -5.88
N ASP A 515 -1.15 41.87 -6.10
CA ASP A 515 -1.94 42.55 -5.06
C ASP A 515 -3.46 42.28 -5.10
N MET A 516 -3.93 41.32 -5.90
CA MET A 516 -5.33 40.84 -5.86
C MET A 516 -5.53 39.55 -5.05
N THR A 517 -4.56 39.20 -4.18
CA THR A 517 -4.32 37.82 -3.74
C THR A 517 -4.99 37.33 -2.45
N LYS A 518 -6.02 38.00 -1.89
CA LYS A 518 -6.54 37.53 -0.59
C LYS A 518 -7.95 37.00 -0.47
N ASP A 519 -8.88 37.17 -1.42
CA ASP A 519 -10.23 36.66 -1.16
C ASP A 519 -11.12 36.32 -2.38
N ARG A 520 -10.54 36.02 -3.55
CA ARG A 520 -11.33 35.48 -4.66
C ARG A 520 -10.94 34.04 -4.96
N ARG A 521 -11.83 33.10 -4.63
CA ARG A 521 -11.98 31.88 -5.44
C ARG A 521 -12.45 32.36 -6.81
N ASP A 522 -11.56 32.63 -7.74
CA ASP A 522 -11.93 33.15 -9.06
C ASP A 522 -12.62 32.03 -9.87
N PRO A 523 -13.93 32.11 -10.18
CA PRO A 523 -14.63 31.16 -11.07
C PRO A 523 -14.01 30.99 -12.49
N GLY A 524 -12.99 31.77 -12.88
CA GLY A 524 -12.26 31.57 -14.14
C GLY A 524 -11.35 30.32 -14.18
N GLU A 525 -11.08 29.71 -13.03
CA GLU A 525 -10.16 28.56 -12.92
C GLU A 525 -10.68 27.29 -13.64
N PHE A 526 -11.98 27.01 -13.55
CA PHE A 526 -12.58 25.87 -14.25
C PHE A 526 -12.73 26.12 -15.76
N ALA A 527 -13.02 27.37 -16.14
CA ALA A 527 -12.97 27.82 -17.52
C ALA A 527 -11.56 27.63 -18.13
N PHE A 528 -10.51 27.89 -17.36
CA PHE A 528 -9.13 27.61 -17.75
C PHE A 528 -8.86 26.12 -17.96
N VAL A 529 -9.28 25.27 -17.01
CA VAL A 529 -9.14 23.81 -17.13
C VAL A 529 -9.83 23.30 -18.39
N ALA A 530 -11.10 23.66 -18.58
CA ALA A 530 -11.87 23.28 -19.77
C ALA A 530 -11.19 23.77 -21.06
N SER A 531 -10.64 24.99 -21.04
CA SER A 531 -9.89 25.54 -22.16
C SER A 531 -8.63 24.73 -22.50
N VAL A 532 -7.85 24.30 -21.51
CA VAL A 532 -6.67 23.44 -21.77
C VAL A 532 -7.09 22.10 -22.39
N TYR A 533 -8.17 21.49 -21.90
CA TYR A 533 -8.72 20.27 -22.49
C TYR A 533 -9.22 20.48 -23.92
N PHE A 534 -9.88 21.62 -24.17
CA PHE A 534 -10.35 22.00 -25.50
C PHE A 534 -9.16 22.21 -26.47
N HIS A 535 -8.12 22.94 -26.07
CA HIS A 535 -6.91 23.12 -26.87
C HIS A 535 -6.17 21.80 -27.11
N ALA A 536 -6.12 20.90 -26.11
CA ALA A 536 -5.57 19.55 -26.30
C ALA A 536 -6.37 18.74 -27.32
N PHE A 537 -7.69 18.96 -27.39
CA PHE A 537 -8.54 18.39 -28.43
C PHE A 537 -8.27 19.00 -29.81
N GLN A 538 -8.01 20.30 -29.91
CA GLN A 538 -7.74 21.00 -31.18
C GLN A 538 -6.35 20.73 -31.77
N LEU A 539 -5.35 20.47 -30.93
CA LEU A 539 -3.98 20.18 -31.35
C LEU A 539 -3.89 18.76 -31.93
N ALA A 540 -4.38 18.59 -33.16
CA ALA A 540 -4.25 17.35 -33.91
C ALA A 540 -2.83 17.25 -34.53
N ASP A 541 -2.06 16.31 -33.99
CA ASP A 541 -0.67 15.92 -34.28
C ASP A 541 0.45 16.77 -33.60
N PRO A 542 1.09 16.25 -32.53
CA PRO A 542 2.23 16.89 -31.88
C PRO A 542 3.49 17.01 -32.75
N ASN A 543 3.56 16.36 -33.93
CA ASN A 543 4.72 16.39 -34.83
C ASN A 543 4.61 17.34 -36.04
N LEU A 544 3.45 17.97 -36.28
CA LEU A 544 3.26 18.82 -37.46
C LEU A 544 3.39 20.30 -37.11
N VAL A 545 4.56 20.87 -37.42
CA VAL A 545 4.86 22.32 -37.34
C VAL A 545 4.24 23.09 -38.52
N THR A 546 3.54 22.42 -39.44
CA THR A 546 2.90 23.04 -40.61
C THR A 546 1.40 22.74 -40.64
N PRO A 547 0.55 23.74 -40.93
CA PRO A 547 -0.89 23.56 -41.00
C PRO A 547 -1.23 22.66 -42.20
N THR A 548 -1.80 21.49 -41.94
CA THR A 548 -2.47 20.70 -42.97
C THR A 548 -3.89 21.24 -43.18
N PRO A 549 -4.42 21.26 -44.42
CA PRO A 549 -5.73 21.82 -44.73
C PRO A 549 -6.92 20.96 -44.27
N GLU A 550 -6.68 19.72 -43.84
CA GLU A 550 -7.73 18.84 -43.32
C GLU A 550 -7.53 18.57 -41.83
N PRO A 551 -8.57 18.75 -41.00
CA PRO A 551 -8.50 18.42 -39.59
C PRO A 551 -8.33 16.90 -39.44
N ALA A 552 -7.22 16.48 -38.85
CA ALA A 552 -6.98 15.07 -38.56
C ALA A 552 -8.10 14.51 -37.64
N PRO A 553 -8.50 13.24 -37.81
CA PRO A 553 -9.60 12.66 -37.06
C PRO A 553 -9.32 12.69 -35.55
N ILE A 554 -10.35 13.11 -34.82
CA ILE A 554 -10.37 13.29 -33.37
C ILE A 554 -9.94 12.01 -32.64
N LYS A 555 -9.00 12.12 -31.68
CA LYS A 555 -8.81 11.05 -30.67
C LYS A 555 -10.06 10.97 -29.79
N LYS A 556 -10.98 10.04 -30.09
CA LYS A 556 -12.29 9.85 -29.42
C LYS A 556 -12.23 9.89 -27.88
N GLY A 557 -11.10 9.47 -27.29
CA GLY A 557 -10.87 9.50 -25.83
C GLY A 557 -10.78 10.90 -25.20
N PHE A 558 -10.10 11.86 -25.81
CA PHE A 558 -9.95 13.22 -25.27
C PHE A 558 -11.23 14.03 -25.37
N ARG A 559 -11.96 13.86 -26.47
CA ARG A 559 -13.28 14.48 -26.68
C ARG A 559 -14.27 14.08 -25.61
N SER A 560 -14.34 12.78 -25.30
CA SER A 560 -15.26 12.26 -24.27
C SER A 560 -14.93 12.82 -22.89
N LEU A 561 -13.64 12.97 -22.58
CA LEU A 561 -13.14 13.54 -21.33
C LEU A 561 -13.48 15.04 -21.21
N PHE A 562 -13.26 15.81 -22.27
CA PHE A 562 -13.63 17.24 -22.33
C PHE A 562 -15.14 17.42 -22.13
N LEU A 563 -15.97 16.71 -22.90
CA LEU A 563 -17.44 16.86 -22.83
C LEU A 563 -17.99 16.46 -21.46
N HIS A 564 -17.45 15.40 -20.84
CA HIS A 564 -17.83 14.99 -19.49
C HIS A 564 -17.48 16.06 -18.45
N PHE A 565 -16.27 16.60 -18.51
CA PHE A 565 -15.83 17.67 -17.60
C PHE A 565 -16.70 18.91 -17.73
N VAL A 566 -17.02 19.34 -18.96
CA VAL A 566 -17.90 20.50 -19.19
C VAL A 566 -19.30 20.26 -18.59
N CYS A 567 -19.87 19.06 -18.73
CA CYS A 567 -21.16 18.74 -18.11
C CYS A 567 -21.11 18.80 -16.58
N GLU A 568 -20.08 18.25 -15.97
CA GLU A 568 -19.88 18.28 -14.51
C GLU A 568 -19.73 19.72 -14.00
N GLN A 569 -18.97 20.57 -14.71
CA GLN A 569 -18.82 21.98 -14.33
C GLN A 569 -20.12 22.77 -14.49
N VAL A 570 -20.90 22.51 -15.54
CA VAL A 570 -22.22 23.11 -15.73
C VAL A 570 -23.15 22.78 -14.56
N GLU A 571 -23.20 21.53 -14.11
CA GLU A 571 -23.99 21.11 -12.95
C GLU A 571 -23.53 21.80 -11.64
N ILE A 572 -22.21 21.95 -11.46
CA ILE A 572 -21.64 22.67 -10.32
C ILE A 572 -21.97 24.16 -10.36
N VAL A 573 -21.89 24.81 -11.54
CA VAL A 573 -22.27 26.22 -11.71
C VAL A 573 -23.77 26.41 -11.45
N GLU A 574 -24.61 25.53 -11.98
CA GLU A 574 -26.06 25.54 -11.77
C GLU A 574 -26.42 25.42 -10.29
N LYS A 575 -25.77 24.51 -9.56
CA LYS A 575 -25.93 24.39 -8.11
C LYS A 575 -25.49 25.65 -7.37
N ARG A 576 -24.34 26.24 -7.73
CA ARG A 576 -23.84 27.51 -7.16
C ARG A 576 -24.83 28.66 -7.39
N LEU A 577 -25.48 28.71 -8.56
CA LEU A 577 -26.52 29.70 -8.85
C LEU A 577 -27.75 29.49 -7.96
N GLY A 578 -28.23 28.25 -7.82
CA GLY A 578 -29.40 27.94 -6.98
C GLY A 578 -29.20 28.25 -5.49
N GLU A 579 -27.97 28.09 -4.99
CA GLU A 579 -27.62 28.36 -3.58
C GLU A 579 -27.47 29.86 -3.27
N HIS A 580 -26.99 30.67 -4.23
CA HIS A 580 -26.68 32.09 -4.01
C HIS A 580 -27.76 33.08 -4.47
N PHE A 581 -28.63 32.72 -5.42
CA PHE A 581 -29.57 33.65 -6.07
C PHE A 581 -31.04 33.44 -5.68
N ASN A 582 -31.31 32.77 -4.56
CA ASN A 582 -32.65 32.57 -3.99
C ASN A 582 -33.14 33.71 -3.08
N VAL A 583 -32.53 34.91 -3.17
CA VAL A 583 -32.83 36.06 -2.31
C VAL A 583 -33.19 37.28 -3.16
N ASP A 584 -34.30 37.94 -2.83
CA ASP A 584 -34.94 39.01 -3.62
C ASP A 584 -34.09 40.29 -3.82
N ALA A 585 -32.95 40.42 -3.13
CA ALA A 585 -31.98 41.51 -3.34
C ALA A 585 -30.53 41.03 -3.18
N LEU A 586 -29.69 41.25 -4.19
CA LEU A 586 -28.30 40.78 -4.23
C LEU A 586 -27.33 41.92 -3.85
N PRO A 587 -26.50 41.76 -2.81
CA PRO A 587 -25.50 42.76 -2.45
C PRO A 587 -24.35 42.85 -3.48
N PRO A 588 -23.60 43.97 -3.54
CA PRO A 588 -22.54 44.20 -4.54
C PRO A 588 -21.46 43.11 -4.71
N PRO A 589 -21.02 42.38 -3.65
CA PRO A 589 -20.10 41.25 -3.82
C PRO A 589 -20.69 40.10 -4.65
N MET A 590 -22.01 39.89 -4.60
CA MET A 590 -22.71 38.86 -5.39
C MET A 590 -22.89 39.26 -6.86
N LEU A 591 -22.91 40.57 -7.18
CA LEU A 591 -22.97 41.08 -8.56
C LEU A 591 -21.70 40.76 -9.34
N THR A 592 -20.54 40.96 -8.70
CA THR A 592 -19.25 40.60 -9.28
C THR A 592 -19.20 39.09 -9.52
N TYR A 593 -19.69 38.30 -8.57
CA TYR A 593 -19.77 36.84 -8.70
C TYR A 593 -20.67 36.40 -9.87
N LEU A 594 -21.84 37.04 -10.07
CA LEU A 594 -22.72 36.78 -11.22
C LEU A 594 -22.02 37.11 -12.54
N GLN A 595 -21.37 38.27 -12.66
CA GLN A 595 -20.64 38.67 -13.86
C GLN A 595 -19.55 37.66 -14.23
N MET A 596 -18.87 37.11 -13.22
CA MET A 596 -17.83 36.10 -13.46
C MET A 596 -18.42 34.74 -13.86
N ILE A 597 -19.56 34.33 -13.30
CA ILE A 597 -20.28 33.12 -13.75
C ILE A 597 -20.76 33.27 -15.19
N LEU A 598 -21.29 34.45 -15.56
CA LEU A 598 -21.69 34.74 -16.94
C LEU A 598 -20.50 34.67 -17.90
N SER A 599 -19.34 35.18 -17.48
CA SER A 599 -18.09 35.09 -18.25
C SER A 599 -17.61 33.63 -18.42
N GLU A 600 -17.75 32.79 -17.39
CA GLU A 600 -17.42 31.35 -17.44
C GLU A 600 -18.34 30.64 -18.46
N ALA A 601 -19.63 30.95 -18.43
CA ALA A 601 -20.61 30.39 -19.36
C ALA A 601 -20.39 30.86 -20.82
N ASP A 602 -20.01 32.13 -21.03
CA ASP A 602 -19.65 32.67 -22.35
C ASP A 602 -18.42 31.94 -22.96
N ILE A 603 -17.45 31.55 -22.13
CA ILE A 603 -16.28 30.76 -22.57
C ILE A 603 -16.70 29.36 -23.03
N TYR A 604 -17.57 28.69 -22.26
CA TYR A 604 -18.11 27.39 -22.65
C TYR A 604 -18.93 27.49 -23.95
N MET A 605 -19.71 28.56 -24.14
CA MET A 605 -20.44 28.83 -25.40
C MET A 605 -19.48 28.96 -26.58
N CYS A 606 -18.40 29.72 -26.42
CA CYS A 606 -17.38 29.87 -27.46
C CYS A 606 -16.74 28.52 -27.83
N GLN A 607 -16.40 27.68 -26.84
CA GLN A 607 -15.83 26.35 -27.06
C GLN A 607 -16.80 25.40 -27.77
N PHE A 608 -18.08 25.40 -27.39
CA PHE A 608 -19.10 24.60 -28.05
C PHE A 608 -19.32 25.01 -29.51
N ASN A 609 -19.33 26.32 -29.80
CA ASN A 609 -19.44 26.82 -31.18
C ASN A 609 -18.23 26.37 -32.01
N LEU A 610 -17.01 26.51 -31.47
CA LEU A 610 -15.81 26.04 -32.15
C LEU A 610 -15.80 24.50 -32.35
N LEU A 611 -16.37 23.72 -31.43
CA LEU A 611 -16.55 22.27 -31.63
C LEU A 611 -17.52 21.97 -32.77
N LEU A 612 -18.61 22.71 -32.90
CA LEU A 612 -19.58 22.54 -34.00
C LEU A 612 -18.92 22.81 -35.36
N ASP A 613 -18.05 23.82 -35.43
CA ASP A 613 -17.30 24.18 -36.63
C ASP A 613 -16.25 23.11 -37.01
N MET A 614 -15.83 22.26 -36.05
CA MET A 614 -14.86 21.18 -36.26
C MET A 614 -15.46 19.86 -36.79
N SER A 615 -16.66 19.89 -37.39
CA SER A 615 -17.29 18.75 -38.06
C SER A 615 -17.51 17.52 -37.17
N VAL A 616 -18.23 17.71 -36.06
CA VAL A 616 -18.72 16.63 -35.19
C VAL A 616 -19.59 15.62 -35.96
N GLU A 617 -19.36 14.32 -35.77
CA GLU A 617 -20.23 13.25 -36.30
C GLU A 617 -21.70 13.48 -35.89
N LYS A 618 -22.62 13.47 -36.87
CA LYS A 618 -24.05 13.77 -36.67
C LYS A 618 -24.77 12.84 -35.67
N ASP A 619 -24.21 11.66 -35.40
CA ASP A 619 -24.79 10.65 -34.51
C ASP A 619 -24.06 10.51 -33.16
N ASP A 620 -23.19 11.46 -32.82
CA ASP A 620 -22.49 11.42 -31.54
C ASP A 620 -23.44 11.70 -30.35
N HIS A 621 -23.86 10.63 -29.67
CA HIS A 621 -24.75 10.70 -28.51
C HIS A 621 -24.15 11.43 -27.30
N VAL A 622 -22.82 11.38 -27.11
CA VAL A 622 -22.15 12.06 -25.99
C VAL A 622 -22.20 13.57 -26.20
N PHE A 623 -21.92 14.01 -27.44
CA PHE A 623 -22.02 15.42 -27.81
C PHE A 623 -23.46 15.94 -27.75
N LYS A 624 -24.45 15.20 -28.29
CA LYS A 624 -25.86 15.59 -28.22
C LYS A 624 -26.33 15.78 -26.77
N ASN A 625 -25.94 14.89 -25.86
CA ASN A 625 -26.29 14.99 -24.45
C ASN A 625 -25.61 16.19 -23.77
N ALA A 626 -24.32 16.42 -24.04
CA ALA A 626 -23.59 17.56 -23.49
C ALA A 626 -24.13 18.89 -24.01
N ALA A 627 -24.39 18.99 -25.32
CA ALA A 627 -24.98 20.17 -25.95
C ALA A 627 -26.35 20.48 -25.35
N LYS A 628 -27.24 19.48 -25.21
CA LYS A 628 -28.55 19.68 -24.60
C LYS A 628 -28.44 20.23 -23.16
N LYS A 629 -27.65 19.57 -22.30
CA LYS A 629 -27.44 20.02 -20.91
C LYS A 629 -26.92 21.46 -20.85
N PHE A 630 -26.00 21.80 -21.74
CA PHE A 630 -25.41 23.14 -21.78
C PHE A 630 -26.39 24.20 -22.30
N PHE A 631 -27.18 23.90 -23.34
CA PHE A 631 -28.25 24.80 -23.81
C PHE A 631 -29.32 25.02 -22.74
N ASP A 632 -29.77 23.97 -22.06
CA ASP A 632 -30.76 24.07 -20.97
C ASP A 632 -30.23 24.97 -19.83
N PHE A 633 -28.94 24.87 -19.50
CA PHE A 633 -28.27 25.74 -18.53
C PHE A 633 -28.15 27.20 -19.01
N TRP A 634 -27.79 27.40 -20.28
CA TRP A 634 -27.65 28.73 -20.87
C TRP A 634 -28.99 29.48 -20.92
N GLU A 635 -30.09 28.80 -21.26
CA GLU A 635 -31.43 29.37 -21.23
C GLU A 635 -31.83 29.83 -19.82
N LYS A 636 -31.52 29.03 -18.79
CA LYS A 636 -31.74 29.41 -17.38
C LYS A 636 -30.93 30.65 -16.99
N LEU A 637 -29.66 30.71 -17.39
CA LEU A 637 -28.79 31.87 -17.16
C LEU A 637 -29.28 33.13 -17.89
N ALA A 638 -29.70 33.00 -19.14
CA ALA A 638 -30.26 34.11 -19.92
C ALA A 638 -31.54 34.66 -19.28
N GLY A 639 -32.40 33.78 -18.74
CA GLY A 639 -33.57 34.16 -17.96
C GLY A 639 -33.23 34.95 -16.68
N LEU A 640 -32.18 34.55 -15.96
CA LEU A 640 -31.66 35.27 -14.79
C LEU A 640 -31.06 36.63 -15.17
N LYS A 641 -30.28 36.69 -16.26
CA LYS A 641 -29.69 37.93 -16.81
C LYS A 641 -30.77 38.91 -17.27
N GLY A 642 -31.85 38.41 -17.88
CA GLY A 642 -32.99 39.21 -18.31
C GLY A 642 -33.73 39.87 -17.15
N LYS A 643 -34.02 39.11 -16.08
CA LYS A 643 -34.58 39.66 -14.82
C LYS A 643 -33.64 40.69 -14.19
N PHE A 644 -32.34 40.38 -14.14
CA PHE A 644 -31.33 41.26 -13.56
C PHE A 644 -31.23 42.63 -14.26
N VAL A 645 -31.23 42.66 -15.60
CA VAL A 645 -31.20 43.92 -16.37
C VAL A 645 -32.48 44.74 -16.16
N GLN A 646 -33.63 44.07 -16.03
CA GLN A 646 -34.90 44.73 -15.73
C GLN A 646 -34.95 45.31 -14.32
N ASP A 647 -34.44 44.60 -13.32
CA ASP A 647 -34.62 44.96 -11.91
C ASP A 647 -33.54 45.93 -11.37
N TYR A 648 -32.36 46.01 -12.00
CA TYR A 648 -31.19 46.71 -11.39
C TYR A 648 -30.39 47.65 -12.31
N VAL A 649 -30.60 47.64 -13.64
CA VAL A 649 -29.87 48.50 -14.59
C VAL A 649 -30.75 49.60 -15.20
N LEU A 650 -32.06 49.43 -15.17
CA LEU A 650 -33.05 50.38 -15.69
C LEU A 650 -33.76 51.22 -14.60
N VAL A 651 -33.26 51.19 -13.36
CA VAL A 651 -33.74 52.02 -12.24
C VAL A 651 -32.81 53.20 -12.01
#